data_AF-A0A8S3Q757-F1
#
_entry.id   AF-A0A8S3Q757-F1
#
_cell.length_a   1.000
_cell.length_b   1.000
_cell.length_c   1.000
_cell.angle_alpha   90.00
_cell.angle_beta   90.00
_cell.angle_gamma   90.00
#
_symmetry.space_group_name_H-M   'P 1'
#
loop_
_entity.id
_entity.type
_entity.pdbx_description
1 polymer ?
#
loop_
_entity_poly.entity_id
_entity_poly.type
_entity_poly.pdbx_seq_one_letter_code
_entity_poly.pdbx_strand_id
1 'polypeptide(L)'
;MEHSFLKLCILCLGLFQYGSSEKIAFDTGISLDVVDPDLLGAEKDNLADPVNTGSYLFKATKDDDTRALTLNILVRDFKSPSSLYFRAHPTFLKCVQAAMTQLRNADKQVTVKQGFQTRDDTAGSSVLEQYQRSGAGITLEYKAGVTADIDDIVTALLKTCPVPMMKLERDIGIEKLASGGVHVHMKTHNAASQPSFTGLTAGYKQYDQISAGLDPQKIPDCSNLKTVANGAYYPGGYDDPTKVVGVVDEPVDRSMAVDASRLVQYLGNNVEFDGCTDYVGNSIEQRCAKRTMTTRMYNAVKYLQKMVIDNMSDKLEITKAWDDSGSNQDSLHSEGRALEVTLGTSADMALLSRYAICAGVDYVANKGTYLLLAVKKMKGDIANMIQFKSIQLMGVEPPSSKSSYYSLPSEFTEKEINAKYSLFDSSGREDFKLNDNATVGMFMSQDPDYRYFRLDPRIVECYSSIVENENKNSEDLIEVEVIRGFISNPEQASLMDVMDDRYETHTLGVAIQIRYKNGTLGPEFTPQRLAQKAVEQCSPVFNHTGSDEEAAGIGLYKDSVFVDIRDQFELWVEKDEYIPTGYTLETYTDFMEKRAELANDFRIVDPDDLTEACALAHPPAKQSLTYDYDEPEISKRKRRRKRATANDCIPTYSTPHCTLVAKHLQEEVEEIWTETNRKWIYRNASEVKEALDNCLGICGTCLTGAIYDAKLKHCNNLLHWLPFEMMNDDPDITNFYPRDNLIARGLACNGGEHCLEKAPLFSILMPSIKRLYRPDPTKSVKELIYASEENPTPCPQILDELYASHAKGIVKFWVADETDITSFKHGLQTAMLYNKDVTKIQVFVLNAHSKEVVDGVLQGFTREFATTGCPKYSRETVAEFEILDPPHHVRRRAASHVHNHKNKLVQDAMNWEMNDLRGP
;
A
#
# COMPACT_ATOMS: atom_id res chain seq x y z
N MET A 1 38.06 40.60 -16.23
CA MET A 1 36.95 39.68 -15.92
C MET A 1 36.18 39.23 -17.17
N GLU A 2 36.16 39.99 -18.27
CA GLU A 2 35.43 39.61 -19.49
C GLU A 2 36.09 38.50 -20.35
N HIS A 3 37.41 38.30 -20.26
CA HIS A 3 38.08 37.22 -21.03
C HIS A 3 37.95 35.81 -20.45
N SER A 4 37.55 35.68 -19.18
CA SER A 4 37.31 34.37 -18.56
C SER A 4 35.90 33.86 -18.83
N PHE A 5 34.92 34.76 -19.00
CA PHE A 5 33.54 34.40 -19.33
C PHE A 5 33.40 33.86 -20.76
N LEU A 6 34.15 34.43 -21.72
CA LEU A 6 34.11 33.97 -23.11
C LEU A 6 34.74 32.59 -23.29
N LYS A 7 35.77 32.24 -22.50
CA LYS A 7 36.38 30.89 -22.52
C LYS A 7 35.52 29.85 -21.82
N LEU A 8 34.78 30.22 -20.76
CA LEU A 8 33.81 29.32 -20.12
C LEU A 8 32.58 29.11 -21.02
N CYS A 9 32.10 30.14 -21.71
CA CYS A 9 31.00 30.01 -22.68
C CYS A 9 31.41 29.18 -23.92
N ILE A 10 32.66 29.28 -24.41
CA ILE A 10 33.14 28.43 -25.51
C ILE A 10 33.41 26.99 -25.05
N LEU A 11 33.79 26.75 -23.78
CA LEU A 11 33.85 25.40 -23.22
C LEU A 11 32.46 24.80 -22.97
N CYS A 12 31.49 25.61 -22.53
CA CYS A 12 30.09 25.19 -22.39
C CYS A 12 29.43 24.94 -23.75
N LEU A 13 29.64 25.81 -24.75
CA LEU A 13 29.15 25.59 -26.12
C LEU A 13 29.83 24.39 -26.82
N GLY A 14 31.07 24.04 -26.43
CA GLY A 14 31.74 22.81 -26.87
C GLY A 14 31.26 21.53 -26.17
N LEU A 15 30.66 21.65 -24.98
CA LEU A 15 30.06 20.52 -24.24
C LEU A 15 28.58 20.29 -24.58
N PHE A 16 27.91 21.25 -25.22
CA PHE A 16 26.55 21.10 -25.75
C PHE A 16 26.48 20.43 -27.14
N GLN A 17 27.59 19.92 -27.69
CA GLN A 17 27.59 19.10 -28.92
C GLN A 17 27.72 17.59 -28.69
N TYR A 18 27.68 17.11 -27.44
CA TYR A 18 27.28 15.73 -27.21
C TYR A 18 25.76 15.65 -27.27
N GLY A 19 25.25 15.46 -28.49
CA GLY A 19 23.87 15.03 -28.67
C GLY A 19 23.60 13.85 -27.74
N SER A 20 22.50 13.94 -27.00
CA SER A 20 21.91 12.81 -26.27
C SER A 20 22.02 11.55 -27.14
N SER A 21 22.88 10.61 -26.76
CA SER A 21 22.94 9.29 -27.39
C SER A 21 21.63 8.60 -27.06
N GLU A 22 20.66 8.67 -27.97
CA GLU A 22 19.40 7.95 -27.85
C GLU A 22 19.70 6.47 -27.66
N LYS A 23 19.19 5.87 -26.58
CA LYS A 23 19.36 4.44 -26.30
C LYS A 23 18.06 3.72 -26.60
N ILE A 24 18.13 2.73 -27.47
CA ILE A 24 16.97 1.91 -27.82
C ILE A 24 17.08 0.55 -27.12
N ALA A 25 16.07 0.23 -26.31
CA ALA A 25 15.96 -1.04 -25.63
C ALA A 25 15.26 -2.09 -26.50
N PHE A 26 15.79 -3.31 -26.47
CA PHE A 26 15.18 -4.49 -27.07
C PHE A 26 14.51 -5.39 -26.00
N ASP A 27 13.68 -6.34 -26.43
CA ASP A 27 12.82 -7.18 -25.56
C ASP A 27 13.60 -8.03 -24.53
N THR A 28 14.90 -8.21 -24.72
CA THR A 28 15.83 -8.90 -23.82
C THR A 28 16.41 -8.00 -22.70
N GLY A 29 16.04 -6.72 -22.68
CA GLY A 29 16.59 -5.71 -21.75
C GLY A 29 17.93 -5.10 -22.21
N ILE A 30 18.46 -5.54 -23.35
CA ILE A 30 19.65 -4.98 -23.97
C ILE A 30 19.30 -3.59 -24.54
N SER A 31 20.02 -2.56 -24.10
CA SER A 31 19.99 -1.23 -24.71
C SER A 31 21.22 -1.00 -25.58
N LEU A 32 21.01 -0.45 -26.77
CA LEU A 32 22.07 -0.08 -27.72
C LEU A 32 22.00 1.42 -28.00
N ASP A 33 23.17 2.04 -28.10
CA ASP A 33 23.31 3.44 -28.50
C ASP A 33 23.01 3.60 -29.99
N VAL A 34 22.12 4.54 -30.31
CA VAL A 34 21.80 4.91 -31.69
C VAL A 34 22.95 5.73 -32.27
N VAL A 35 23.38 5.35 -33.47
CA VAL A 35 24.41 6.04 -34.23
C VAL A 35 23.72 7.00 -35.19
N ASP A 36 24.03 8.28 -35.08
CA ASP A 36 23.62 9.27 -36.07
C ASP A 36 24.32 9.00 -37.41
N PRO A 37 23.57 8.64 -38.48
CA PRO A 37 24.15 8.38 -39.80
C PRO A 37 24.90 9.58 -40.39
N ASP A 38 24.56 10.81 -40.00
CA ASP A 38 25.21 12.03 -40.51
C ASP A 38 26.66 12.19 -40.03
N LEU A 39 27.01 11.51 -38.93
CA LEU A 39 28.37 11.47 -38.39
C LEU A 39 29.28 10.46 -39.11
N LEU A 40 28.75 9.65 -40.03
CA LEU A 40 29.48 8.56 -40.69
C LEU A 40 30.06 8.93 -42.08
N GLY A 41 29.90 10.18 -42.53
CA GLY A 41 30.47 10.65 -43.79
C GLY A 41 30.05 9.79 -44.99
N ALA A 42 31.02 9.25 -45.73
CA ALA A 42 30.77 8.46 -46.95
C ALA A 42 30.09 7.10 -46.68
N GLU A 43 30.12 6.57 -45.45
CA GLU A 43 29.43 5.31 -45.10
C GLU A 43 27.92 5.49 -44.93
N LYS A 44 27.43 6.73 -44.77
CA LYS A 44 26.00 7.04 -44.61
C LYS A 44 25.13 6.39 -45.69
N ASP A 45 25.53 6.49 -46.96
CA ASP A 45 24.76 5.95 -48.08
C ASP A 45 24.77 4.42 -48.12
N ASN A 46 25.85 3.80 -47.61
CA ASN A 46 25.96 2.34 -47.50
C ASN A 46 25.03 1.78 -46.41
N LEU A 47 24.75 2.59 -45.39
CA LEU A 47 23.95 2.28 -44.21
C LEU A 47 22.62 3.05 -44.18
N ALA A 48 22.13 3.53 -45.32
CA ALA A 48 20.87 4.26 -45.40
C ALA A 48 19.66 3.33 -45.18
N ASP A 49 18.53 3.91 -44.76
CA ASP A 49 17.21 3.25 -44.82
C ASP A 49 16.54 3.63 -46.15
N PRO A 50 16.71 2.85 -47.23
CA PRO A 50 16.27 3.23 -48.58
C PRO A 50 14.75 3.31 -48.74
N VAL A 51 13.97 2.69 -47.84
CA VAL A 51 12.50 2.65 -47.93
C VAL A 51 11.82 3.39 -46.78
N ASN A 52 12.59 4.06 -45.91
CA ASN A 52 12.11 4.81 -44.77
C ASN A 52 11.17 4.00 -43.86
N THR A 53 11.71 2.91 -43.31
CA THR A 53 11.02 2.07 -42.33
C THR A 53 11.04 2.66 -40.93
N GLY A 54 11.93 3.62 -40.66
CA GLY A 54 12.12 4.20 -39.33
C GLY A 54 12.95 3.30 -38.43
N SER A 55 13.81 2.47 -39.00
CA SER A 55 14.75 1.64 -38.24
C SER A 55 15.92 2.47 -37.72
N TYR A 56 16.46 2.05 -36.58
CA TYR A 56 17.58 2.72 -35.93
C TYR A 56 18.90 2.10 -36.37
N LEU A 57 19.94 2.92 -36.48
CA LEU A 57 21.29 2.49 -36.82
C LEU A 57 22.10 2.24 -35.54
N PHE A 58 22.76 1.10 -35.46
CA PHE A 58 23.55 0.68 -34.30
C PHE A 58 24.98 0.30 -34.72
N LYS A 59 25.90 0.39 -33.78
CA LYS A 59 27.27 -0.14 -33.92
C LYS A 59 27.41 -1.42 -33.11
N ALA A 60 27.83 -2.49 -33.75
CA ALA A 60 28.18 -3.76 -33.13
C ALA A 60 29.69 -3.96 -33.12
N THR A 61 30.27 -4.11 -31.93
CA THR A 61 31.63 -4.60 -31.74
C THR A 61 31.66 -6.14 -31.79
N LYS A 62 32.85 -6.75 -31.80
CA LYS A 62 32.97 -8.22 -31.80
C LYS A 62 32.36 -8.85 -30.54
N ASP A 63 32.35 -8.14 -29.42
CA ASP A 63 31.75 -8.61 -28.17
C ASP A 63 30.22 -8.54 -28.21
N ASP A 64 29.65 -7.75 -29.13
CA ASP A 64 28.21 -7.62 -29.29
C ASP A 64 27.59 -8.77 -30.10
N ASP A 65 28.39 -9.59 -30.79
CA ASP A 65 27.90 -10.65 -31.69
C ASP A 65 27.06 -11.73 -30.98
N THR A 66 27.33 -11.96 -29.70
CA THR A 66 26.58 -12.90 -28.85
C THR A 66 25.42 -12.24 -28.11
N ARG A 67 25.27 -10.91 -28.19
CA ARG A 67 24.14 -10.20 -27.58
C ARG A 67 22.86 -10.54 -28.31
N ALA A 68 21.83 -10.85 -27.54
CA ALA A 68 20.52 -11.20 -28.04
C ALA A 68 19.69 -9.94 -28.31
N LEU A 69 19.44 -9.61 -29.57
CA LEU A 69 18.45 -8.58 -29.93
C LEU A 69 17.05 -9.03 -29.52
N THR A 70 16.75 -10.32 -29.62
CA THR A 70 15.58 -10.96 -29.02
C THR A 70 15.93 -12.38 -28.57
N LEU A 71 15.02 -13.10 -27.91
CA LEU A 71 15.30 -14.43 -27.35
C LEU A 71 15.91 -15.43 -28.35
N ASN A 72 15.60 -15.36 -29.65
CA ASN A 72 16.14 -16.25 -30.69
C ASN A 72 16.91 -15.52 -31.81
N ILE A 73 17.13 -14.20 -31.71
CA ILE A 73 17.84 -13.41 -32.74
C ILE A 73 19.01 -12.72 -32.07
N LEU A 74 20.23 -13.16 -32.40
CA LEU A 74 21.46 -12.51 -31.95
C LEU A 74 21.88 -11.40 -32.94
N VAL A 75 22.72 -10.48 -32.47
CA VAL A 75 23.32 -9.45 -33.32
C VAL A 75 24.03 -10.10 -34.51
N ARG A 76 24.83 -11.16 -34.32
CA ARG A 76 25.53 -11.85 -35.42
C ARG A 76 24.61 -12.48 -36.46
N ASP A 77 23.41 -12.90 -36.05
CA ASP A 77 22.46 -13.58 -36.93
C ASP A 77 21.72 -12.55 -37.80
N PHE A 78 21.71 -11.28 -37.38
CA PHE A 78 20.98 -10.20 -38.03
C PHE A 78 21.86 -9.16 -38.71
N LYS A 79 23.07 -8.87 -38.20
CA LYS A 79 23.98 -7.88 -38.80
C LYS A 79 24.58 -8.41 -40.11
N SER A 80 25.07 -7.50 -40.94
CA SER A 80 25.90 -7.87 -42.09
C SER A 80 27.28 -8.38 -41.64
N PRO A 81 27.84 -9.42 -42.28
CA PRO A 81 29.21 -9.86 -42.02
C PRO A 81 30.29 -8.88 -42.50
N SER A 82 29.96 -7.95 -43.40
CA SER A 82 30.92 -7.00 -43.98
C SER A 82 31.01 -5.67 -43.24
N SER A 83 30.11 -5.43 -42.26
CA SER A 83 29.98 -4.15 -41.57
C SER A 83 29.93 -4.31 -40.05
N LEU A 84 30.51 -3.33 -39.36
CA LEU A 84 30.35 -3.17 -37.91
C LEU A 84 29.06 -2.44 -37.54
N TYR A 85 28.35 -1.88 -38.52
CA TYR A 85 27.08 -1.18 -38.32
C TYR A 85 25.93 -1.99 -38.88
N PHE A 86 24.78 -1.94 -38.21
CA PHE A 86 23.56 -2.57 -38.68
C PHE A 86 22.33 -1.74 -38.31
N ARG A 87 21.27 -1.81 -39.11
CA ARG A 87 19.98 -1.23 -38.77
C ARG A 87 19.04 -2.28 -38.22
N ALA A 88 18.24 -1.93 -37.21
CA ALA A 88 17.18 -2.78 -36.69
C ALA A 88 15.97 -1.97 -36.23
N HIS A 89 14.76 -2.53 -36.39
CA HIS A 89 13.54 -2.00 -35.79
C HIS A 89 13.05 -2.92 -34.64
N PRO A 90 13.02 -2.46 -33.38
CA PRO A 90 12.72 -3.31 -32.21
C PRO A 90 11.37 -4.03 -32.30
N THR A 91 10.30 -3.31 -32.64
CA THR A 91 8.94 -3.88 -32.74
C THR A 91 8.80 -4.93 -33.85
N PHE A 92 9.52 -4.75 -34.97
CA PHE A 92 9.55 -5.72 -36.06
C PHE A 92 10.23 -7.01 -35.61
N LEU A 93 11.43 -6.90 -35.01
CA LEU A 93 12.13 -8.07 -34.47
C LEU A 93 11.34 -8.78 -33.37
N LYS A 94 10.63 -8.02 -32.52
CA LYS A 94 9.75 -8.58 -31.48
C LYS A 94 8.60 -9.42 -32.07
N CYS A 95 7.97 -8.96 -33.15
CA CYS A 95 6.91 -9.74 -33.78
C CYS A 95 7.45 -11.00 -34.47
N VAL A 96 8.60 -10.91 -35.15
CA VAL A 96 9.27 -12.07 -35.76
C VAL A 96 9.68 -13.08 -34.69
N GLN A 97 10.21 -12.61 -33.57
CA GLN A 97 10.54 -13.43 -32.41
C GLN A 97 9.31 -14.18 -31.87
N ALA A 98 8.14 -13.53 -31.81
CA ALA A 98 6.91 -14.18 -31.40
C ALA A 98 6.52 -15.33 -32.36
N ALA A 99 6.65 -15.13 -33.67
CA ALA A 99 6.45 -16.18 -34.67
C ALA A 99 7.44 -17.35 -34.48
N MET A 100 8.73 -17.05 -34.30
CA MET A 100 9.75 -18.08 -34.05
C MET A 100 9.48 -18.87 -32.76
N THR A 101 8.97 -18.20 -31.72
CA THR A 101 8.60 -18.83 -30.44
C THR A 101 7.40 -19.75 -30.61
N GLN A 102 6.38 -19.32 -31.34
CA GLN A 102 5.21 -20.14 -31.65
C GLN A 102 5.60 -21.41 -32.41
N LEU A 103 6.47 -21.29 -33.41
CA LEU A 103 6.99 -22.43 -34.17
C LEU A 103 7.83 -23.38 -33.30
N ARG A 104 8.68 -22.81 -32.44
CA ARG A 104 9.48 -23.59 -31.48
C ARG A 104 8.60 -24.39 -30.52
N ASN A 105 7.50 -23.84 -30.03
CA ASN A 105 6.55 -24.53 -29.15
C ASN A 105 5.81 -25.69 -29.86
N ALA A 106 5.85 -25.72 -31.19
CA ALA A 106 5.33 -26.81 -32.02
C ALA A 106 6.45 -27.72 -32.57
N ASP A 107 7.65 -27.68 -31.97
CA ASP A 107 8.85 -28.42 -32.39
C ASP A 107 9.36 -28.13 -33.81
N LYS A 108 8.97 -26.98 -34.40
CA LYS A 108 9.35 -26.54 -35.75
C LYS A 108 10.41 -25.44 -35.69
N GLN A 109 11.63 -25.77 -35.31
CA GLN A 109 12.68 -24.74 -35.10
C GLN A 109 13.13 -24.07 -36.40
N VAL A 110 13.16 -22.73 -36.39
CA VAL A 110 13.63 -21.88 -37.49
C VAL A 110 14.89 -21.11 -37.11
N THR A 111 15.65 -20.69 -38.13
CA THR A 111 16.86 -19.86 -38.03
C THR A 111 16.76 -18.66 -38.96
N VAL A 112 17.45 -17.58 -38.57
CA VAL A 112 17.65 -16.42 -39.43
C VAL A 112 18.69 -16.79 -40.49
N LYS A 113 18.26 -16.86 -41.75
CA LYS A 113 19.16 -17.06 -42.89
C LYS A 113 19.89 -15.78 -43.24
N GLN A 114 19.16 -14.67 -43.23
CA GLN A 114 19.67 -13.36 -43.62
C GLN A 114 18.88 -12.25 -42.93
N GLY A 115 19.59 -11.31 -42.31
CA GLY A 115 19.03 -10.10 -41.70
C GLY A 115 19.37 -8.84 -42.47
N PHE A 116 19.84 -7.81 -41.77
CA PHE A 116 20.34 -6.56 -42.33
C PHE A 116 21.51 -6.78 -43.29
N GLN A 117 21.52 -6.02 -44.38
CA GLN A 117 22.59 -6.00 -45.39
C GLN A 117 22.96 -4.56 -45.70
N THR A 118 24.24 -4.29 -45.97
CA THR A 118 24.65 -2.98 -46.48
C THR A 118 24.36 -2.86 -47.97
N ARG A 119 24.47 -1.64 -48.53
CA ARG A 119 24.38 -1.45 -49.98
C ARG A 119 25.46 -2.25 -50.71
N ASP A 120 26.66 -2.35 -50.14
CA ASP A 120 27.78 -3.05 -50.77
C ASP A 120 27.65 -4.59 -50.70
N ASP A 121 26.85 -5.12 -49.77
CA ASP A 121 26.54 -6.56 -49.69
C ASP A 121 25.55 -7.04 -50.74
N THR A 122 24.74 -6.14 -51.29
CA THR A 122 23.62 -6.46 -52.18
C THR A 122 23.83 -5.79 -53.54
N ALA A 123 24.04 -6.58 -54.59
CA ALA A 123 24.29 -6.07 -55.94
C ALA A 123 23.02 -5.60 -56.68
N GLY A 124 21.83 -5.83 -56.10
CA GLY A 124 20.54 -5.62 -56.74
C GLY A 124 19.70 -4.49 -56.14
N SER A 125 18.68 -4.11 -56.91
CA SER A 125 17.64 -3.15 -56.53
C SER A 125 16.31 -3.84 -56.22
N SER A 126 16.32 -5.14 -55.90
CA SER A 126 15.09 -5.89 -55.65
C SER A 126 14.40 -5.42 -54.36
N VAL A 127 13.08 -5.59 -54.29
CA VAL A 127 12.27 -5.17 -53.14
C VAL A 127 12.76 -5.83 -51.84
N LEU A 128 13.11 -7.11 -51.89
CA LEU A 128 13.66 -7.87 -50.76
C LEU A 128 14.98 -7.26 -50.24
N GLU A 129 15.91 -6.95 -51.14
CA GLU A 129 17.20 -6.36 -50.77
C GLU A 129 17.03 -4.96 -50.17
N GLN A 130 16.08 -4.16 -50.70
CA GLN A 130 15.78 -2.83 -50.15
C GLN A 130 15.29 -2.89 -48.70
N TYR A 131 14.41 -3.84 -48.35
CA TYR A 131 13.93 -3.99 -46.97
C TYR A 131 14.97 -4.59 -46.02
N GLN A 132 15.83 -5.50 -46.50
CA GLN A 132 16.99 -5.97 -45.73
C GLN A 132 17.95 -4.81 -45.43
N ARG A 133 18.25 -3.96 -46.43
CA ARG A 133 19.04 -2.73 -46.24
C ARG A 133 18.41 -1.73 -45.30
N SER A 134 17.09 -1.77 -45.15
CA SER A 134 16.37 -0.91 -44.23
C SER A 134 16.39 -1.42 -42.80
N GLY A 135 16.94 -2.61 -42.52
CA GLY A 135 16.95 -3.18 -41.16
C GLY A 135 15.58 -3.58 -40.62
N ALA A 136 14.60 -3.66 -41.50
CA ALA A 136 13.23 -4.08 -41.20
C ALA A 136 12.77 -5.20 -42.14
N GLY A 137 13.71 -6.03 -42.58
CA GLY A 137 13.48 -7.23 -43.37
C GLY A 137 14.34 -8.38 -42.86
N ILE A 138 13.80 -9.60 -42.86
CA ILE A 138 14.49 -10.80 -42.39
C ILE A 138 14.02 -12.04 -43.15
N THR A 139 14.94 -12.95 -43.43
CA THR A 139 14.64 -14.22 -44.09
C THR A 139 14.80 -15.36 -43.10
N LEU A 140 13.74 -16.15 -42.95
CA LEU A 140 13.67 -17.32 -42.07
C LEU A 140 13.68 -18.61 -42.88
N GLU A 141 14.35 -19.63 -42.34
CA GLU A 141 14.30 -21.00 -42.86
C GLU A 141 14.29 -22.01 -41.71
N TYR A 142 13.90 -23.25 -41.99
CA TYR A 142 13.98 -24.32 -41.00
C TYR A 142 15.44 -24.68 -40.69
N LYS A 143 15.72 -24.97 -39.42
CA LYS A 143 17.01 -25.54 -39.04
C LYS A 143 17.24 -26.86 -39.75
N ALA A 144 18.50 -27.14 -40.06
CA ALA A 144 18.89 -28.43 -40.61
C ALA A 144 18.35 -29.58 -39.75
N GLY A 145 17.67 -30.54 -40.38
CA GLY A 145 17.04 -31.69 -39.72
C GLY A 145 15.57 -31.51 -39.32
N VAL A 146 15.00 -30.31 -39.42
CA VAL A 146 13.55 -30.08 -39.21
C VAL A 146 12.81 -30.28 -40.53
N THR A 147 11.82 -31.18 -40.56
CA THR A 147 10.94 -31.40 -41.71
C THR A 147 9.55 -30.85 -41.38
N ALA A 148 9.21 -29.70 -41.96
CA ALA A 148 7.93 -29.03 -41.78
C ALA A 148 7.54 -28.26 -43.05
N ASP A 149 6.27 -27.84 -43.15
CA ASP A 149 5.80 -27.07 -44.29
C ASP A 149 6.22 -25.60 -44.12
N ILE A 150 6.84 -25.03 -45.13
CA ILE A 150 7.25 -23.62 -45.13
C ILE A 150 6.06 -22.66 -44.90
N ASP A 151 4.83 -23.10 -45.22
CA ASP A 151 3.59 -22.36 -44.95
C ASP A 151 3.28 -22.26 -43.45
N ASP A 152 3.86 -23.10 -42.59
CA ASP A 152 3.78 -22.93 -41.13
C ASP A 152 4.50 -21.64 -40.69
N ILE A 153 5.63 -21.28 -41.32
CA ILE A 153 6.34 -20.03 -41.03
C ILE A 153 5.47 -18.83 -41.40
N VAL A 154 4.87 -18.86 -42.60
CA VAL A 154 3.92 -17.83 -43.06
C VAL A 154 2.75 -17.71 -42.07
N THR A 155 2.19 -18.84 -41.64
CA THR A 155 1.08 -18.89 -40.68
C THR A 155 1.44 -18.24 -39.36
N ALA A 156 2.62 -18.55 -38.80
CA ALA A 156 3.08 -17.97 -37.54
C ALA A 156 3.29 -16.46 -37.65
N LEU A 157 3.83 -15.98 -38.77
CA LEU A 157 4.02 -14.54 -39.04
C LEU A 157 2.68 -13.80 -39.17
N LEU A 158 1.73 -14.36 -39.91
CA LEU A 158 0.38 -13.79 -40.05
C LEU A 158 -0.40 -13.75 -38.73
N LYS A 159 -0.12 -14.65 -37.80
CA LYS A 159 -0.75 -14.65 -36.47
C LYS A 159 -0.17 -13.62 -35.51
N THR A 160 1.09 -13.23 -35.68
CA THR A 160 1.84 -12.48 -34.66
C THR A 160 2.23 -11.06 -35.07
N CYS A 161 2.51 -10.80 -36.34
CA CYS A 161 3.03 -9.51 -36.80
C CYS A 161 2.00 -8.44 -37.22
N PRO A 162 0.79 -8.75 -37.74
CA PRO A 162 -0.11 -7.71 -38.24
C PRO A 162 -0.53 -6.67 -37.19
N VAL A 163 -0.82 -7.09 -35.95
CA VAL A 163 -1.25 -6.17 -34.87
C VAL A 163 -0.12 -5.21 -34.44
N PRO A 164 1.12 -5.67 -34.18
CA PRO A 164 2.25 -4.76 -33.97
C PRO A 164 2.49 -3.78 -35.12
N MET A 165 2.38 -4.23 -36.37
CA MET A 165 2.60 -3.37 -37.55
C MET A 165 1.51 -2.30 -37.68
N MET A 166 0.26 -2.65 -37.41
CA MET A 166 -0.87 -1.71 -37.38
C MET A 166 -0.65 -0.56 -36.41
N LYS A 167 -0.12 -0.83 -35.20
CA LYS A 167 0.17 0.21 -34.21
C LYS A 167 1.30 1.16 -34.62
N LEU A 168 2.16 0.72 -35.53
CA LEU A 168 3.18 1.56 -36.14
C LEU A 168 2.68 2.26 -37.41
N GLU A 169 1.42 2.05 -37.82
CA GLU A 169 0.89 2.50 -39.10
C GLU A 169 1.75 2.03 -40.29
N ARG A 170 2.24 0.78 -40.19
CA ARG A 170 3.01 0.11 -41.23
C ARG A 170 2.30 -1.17 -41.67
N ASP A 171 2.47 -1.57 -42.92
CA ASP A 171 2.02 -2.88 -43.38
C ASP A 171 3.12 -3.93 -43.29
N ILE A 172 2.70 -5.19 -43.34
CA ILE A 172 3.61 -6.32 -43.45
C ILE A 172 3.71 -6.80 -44.89
N GLY A 173 4.92 -7.14 -45.32
CA GLY A 173 5.15 -7.94 -46.52
C GLY A 173 5.68 -9.32 -46.15
N ILE A 174 5.12 -10.36 -46.77
CA ILE A 174 5.61 -11.75 -46.64
C ILE A 174 5.81 -12.31 -48.04
N GLU A 175 7.00 -12.84 -48.31
CA GLU A 175 7.38 -13.44 -49.57
C GLU A 175 7.95 -14.84 -49.35
N LYS A 176 7.30 -15.85 -49.94
CA LYS A 176 7.78 -17.23 -49.96
C LYS A 176 8.81 -17.39 -51.09
N LEU A 177 10.05 -17.69 -50.73
CA LEU A 177 11.17 -17.78 -51.65
C LEU A 177 11.24 -19.16 -52.30
N ALA A 178 11.53 -19.18 -53.61
CA ALA A 178 11.74 -20.43 -54.36
C ALA A 178 12.89 -21.30 -53.80
N SER A 179 13.84 -20.68 -53.08
CA SER A 179 14.99 -21.33 -52.45
C SER A 179 14.68 -22.02 -51.10
N GLY A 180 13.42 -22.08 -50.68
CA GLY A 180 13.01 -22.80 -49.45
C GLY A 180 13.06 -21.97 -48.15
N GLY A 181 12.71 -20.67 -48.21
CA GLY A 181 12.65 -19.78 -47.04
C GLY A 181 11.48 -18.79 -47.13
N VAL A 182 11.22 -18.06 -46.05
CA VAL A 182 10.22 -16.99 -46.00
C VAL A 182 10.90 -15.68 -45.66
N HIS A 183 10.79 -14.71 -46.54
CA HIS A 183 11.19 -13.34 -46.28
C HIS A 183 10.00 -12.55 -45.72
N VAL A 184 10.21 -11.86 -44.61
CA VAL A 184 9.23 -10.95 -44.01
C VAL A 184 9.85 -9.57 -43.86
N HIS A 185 9.08 -8.54 -44.14
CA HIS A 185 9.51 -7.16 -43.98
C HIS A 185 8.39 -6.24 -43.53
N MET A 186 8.78 -5.14 -42.89
CA MET A 186 7.91 -4.01 -42.58
C MET A 186 7.93 -3.02 -43.73
N LYS A 187 6.75 -2.66 -44.24
CA LYS A 187 6.62 -1.69 -45.33
C LYS A 187 6.81 -0.26 -44.85
N THR A 188 6.96 0.64 -45.82
CA THR A 188 7.15 2.08 -45.60
C THR A 188 5.89 2.75 -45.08
N HIS A 189 6.04 3.93 -44.47
CA HIS A 189 4.94 4.79 -44.00
C HIS A 189 4.26 5.57 -45.13
N ASN A 190 3.94 4.93 -46.24
CA ASN A 190 3.30 5.62 -47.35
C ASN A 190 1.79 5.33 -47.33
N ALA A 191 0.95 6.35 -47.50
CA ALA A 191 -0.50 6.24 -47.65
C ALA A 191 -0.95 5.36 -48.84
N ALA A 192 -0.02 4.95 -49.71
CA ALA A 192 -0.25 3.98 -50.80
C ALA A 192 0.29 2.57 -50.51
N SER A 193 0.96 2.33 -49.37
CA SER A 193 1.42 1.00 -48.98
C SER A 193 0.23 0.11 -48.69
N GLN A 194 0.28 -1.15 -49.13
CA GLN A 194 -0.68 -2.18 -48.76
C GLN A 194 0.09 -3.41 -48.30
N PRO A 195 -0.48 -4.28 -47.46
CA PRO A 195 0.10 -5.60 -47.21
C PRO A 195 0.39 -6.32 -48.52
N SER A 196 1.51 -7.05 -48.60
CA SER A 196 1.81 -7.88 -49.77
C SER A 196 2.18 -9.30 -49.38
N PHE A 197 1.57 -10.25 -50.06
CA PHE A 197 1.79 -11.66 -49.86
C PHE A 197 2.16 -12.32 -51.19
N THR A 198 3.44 -12.65 -51.36
CA THR A 198 3.98 -13.16 -52.62
C THR A 198 4.40 -14.62 -52.49
N GLY A 199 4.17 -15.42 -53.53
CA GLY A 199 4.57 -16.83 -53.55
C GLY A 199 3.66 -17.78 -52.75
N LEU A 200 2.50 -17.29 -52.28
CA LEU A 200 1.48 -18.10 -51.63
C LEU A 200 0.60 -18.82 -52.66
N THR A 201 0.15 -20.03 -52.34
CA THR A 201 -0.70 -20.82 -53.23
C THR A 201 -2.08 -20.18 -53.42
N ALA A 202 -2.67 -20.36 -54.62
CA ALA A 202 -4.03 -19.92 -54.88
C ALA A 202 -5.00 -20.59 -53.89
N GLY A 203 -5.72 -19.78 -53.11
CA GLY A 203 -6.62 -20.26 -52.05
C GLY A 203 -6.01 -20.27 -50.64
N TYR A 204 -4.74 -19.91 -50.46
CA TYR A 204 -4.20 -19.66 -49.12
C TYR A 204 -4.97 -18.49 -48.48
N LYS A 205 -5.61 -18.74 -47.35
CA LYS A 205 -6.50 -17.77 -46.70
C LYS A 205 -5.73 -16.94 -45.68
N GLN A 206 -5.00 -15.93 -46.15
CA GLN A 206 -4.15 -15.10 -45.29
C GLN A 206 -4.96 -14.48 -44.15
N TYR A 207 -6.15 -13.97 -44.46
CA TYR A 207 -7.06 -13.34 -43.50
C TYR A 207 -7.61 -14.30 -42.44
N ASP A 208 -7.83 -15.57 -42.78
CA ASP A 208 -8.22 -16.58 -41.78
C ASP A 208 -7.07 -16.82 -40.78
N GLN A 209 -5.81 -16.75 -41.21
CA GLN A 209 -4.67 -16.87 -40.31
C GLN A 209 -4.52 -15.64 -39.41
N ILE A 210 -4.77 -14.44 -39.94
CA ILE A 210 -4.81 -13.21 -39.15
C ILE A 210 -5.92 -13.31 -38.10
N SER A 211 -7.14 -13.69 -38.49
CA SER A 211 -8.26 -13.90 -37.57
C SER A 211 -7.94 -14.92 -36.47
N ALA A 212 -7.31 -16.04 -36.83
CA ALA A 212 -6.86 -17.04 -35.85
C ALA A 212 -5.79 -16.52 -34.88
N GLY A 213 -5.01 -15.50 -35.26
CA GLY A 213 -4.07 -14.80 -34.37
C GLY A 213 -4.75 -13.77 -33.46
N LEU A 214 -5.93 -13.27 -33.83
CA LEU A 214 -6.74 -12.36 -33.02
C LEU A 214 -7.53 -13.07 -31.94
N ASP A 215 -7.82 -14.37 -32.10
CA ASP A 215 -8.61 -15.12 -31.15
C ASP A 215 -7.98 -15.10 -29.74
N PRO A 216 -8.76 -14.76 -28.70
CA PRO A 216 -8.27 -14.78 -27.33
C PRO A 216 -7.91 -16.22 -26.93
N GLN A 217 -6.81 -16.39 -26.20
CA GLN A 217 -6.36 -17.72 -25.76
C GLN A 217 -7.37 -18.42 -24.84
N LYS A 218 -8.16 -17.64 -24.09
CA LYS A 218 -9.19 -18.13 -23.18
C LYS A 218 -10.38 -17.18 -23.20
N ILE A 219 -11.59 -17.74 -23.23
CA ILE A 219 -12.84 -17.00 -23.13
C ILE A 219 -13.31 -17.02 -21.66
N PRO A 220 -13.75 -15.89 -21.09
CA PRO A 220 -14.37 -15.86 -19.76
C PRO A 220 -15.66 -16.68 -19.70
N ASP A 221 -16.00 -17.21 -18.53
CA ASP A 221 -17.32 -17.84 -18.31
C ASP A 221 -18.39 -16.76 -18.10
N CYS A 222 -19.32 -16.67 -19.03
CA CYS A 222 -20.38 -15.65 -19.06
C CYS A 222 -21.71 -16.14 -18.49
N SER A 223 -21.79 -17.38 -17.99
CA SER A 223 -23.04 -18.03 -17.58
C SER A 223 -23.79 -17.27 -16.48
N ASN A 224 -23.06 -16.63 -15.56
CA ASN A 224 -23.61 -15.89 -14.42
C ASN A 224 -24.09 -14.46 -14.74
N LEU A 225 -23.85 -13.97 -15.96
CA LEU A 225 -24.23 -12.62 -16.37
C LEU A 225 -25.67 -12.58 -16.89
N LYS A 226 -26.39 -11.51 -16.55
CA LYS A 226 -27.77 -11.28 -17.03
C LYS A 226 -27.74 -10.75 -18.47
N THR A 227 -28.79 -11.07 -19.23
CA THR A 227 -29.04 -10.45 -20.54
C THR A 227 -29.70 -9.09 -20.36
N VAL A 228 -29.54 -8.23 -21.36
CA VAL A 228 -30.22 -6.93 -21.46
C VAL A 228 -31.46 -7.12 -22.33
N ALA A 229 -32.64 -6.86 -21.76
CA ALA A 229 -33.91 -6.94 -22.47
C ALA A 229 -34.01 -5.83 -23.54
N ASN A 230 -34.87 -6.03 -24.55
CA ASN A 230 -35.14 -5.01 -25.56
C ASN A 230 -35.62 -3.70 -24.91
N GLY A 231 -35.01 -2.57 -25.28
CA GLY A 231 -35.25 -1.25 -24.72
C GLY A 231 -34.53 -0.97 -23.39
N ALA A 232 -33.79 -1.94 -22.85
CA ALA A 232 -33.03 -1.81 -21.61
C ALA A 232 -31.53 -1.60 -21.84
N TYR A 233 -30.82 -1.33 -20.74
CA TYR A 233 -29.42 -0.89 -20.72
C TYR A 233 -28.65 -1.56 -19.59
N TYR A 234 -27.34 -1.75 -19.79
CA TYR A 234 -26.37 -2.13 -18.78
C TYR A 234 -25.27 -1.07 -18.70
N PRO A 235 -24.85 -0.64 -17.50
CA PRO A 235 -25.51 -0.87 -16.21
C PRO A 235 -26.93 -0.28 -16.19
N GLY A 236 -27.82 -0.90 -15.40
CA GLY A 236 -29.20 -0.43 -15.29
C GLY A 236 -29.28 0.97 -14.68
N GLY A 237 -30.27 1.77 -15.10
CA GLY A 237 -30.48 3.14 -14.61
C GLY A 237 -29.82 4.25 -15.44
N TYR A 238 -29.03 3.89 -16.45
CA TYR A 238 -28.34 4.84 -17.33
C TYR A 238 -28.86 4.70 -18.77
N ASP A 239 -29.73 5.60 -19.19
CA ASP A 239 -30.29 5.67 -20.55
C ASP A 239 -29.34 6.30 -21.58
N ASP A 240 -28.30 6.97 -21.08
CA ASP A 240 -27.26 7.65 -21.83
C ASP A 240 -25.90 6.99 -21.56
N PRO A 241 -25.19 6.50 -22.60
CA PRO A 241 -23.85 5.91 -22.44
C PRO A 241 -22.84 6.86 -21.81
N THR A 242 -22.94 8.18 -22.06
CA THR A 242 -21.95 9.15 -21.60
C THR A 242 -21.90 9.27 -20.08
N LYS A 243 -23.00 9.00 -19.38
CA LYS A 243 -23.05 8.94 -17.90
C LYS A 243 -22.27 7.76 -17.31
N VAL A 244 -21.95 6.75 -18.12
CA VAL A 244 -21.20 5.55 -17.67
C VAL A 244 -19.76 5.61 -18.17
N VAL A 245 -19.58 5.93 -19.45
CA VAL A 245 -18.28 5.87 -20.11
C VAL A 245 -17.56 7.22 -20.23
N GLY A 246 -18.20 8.30 -19.77
CA GLY A 246 -17.71 9.69 -19.90
C GLY A 246 -18.12 10.32 -21.22
N VAL A 247 -18.35 11.64 -21.22
CA VAL A 247 -18.73 12.42 -22.42
C VAL A 247 -17.61 12.43 -23.47
N VAL A 248 -17.92 12.84 -24.70
CA VAL A 248 -16.90 13.13 -25.72
C VAL A 248 -16.03 14.29 -25.26
N ASP A 249 -14.72 14.17 -25.35
CA ASP A 249 -13.79 15.26 -25.01
C ASP A 249 -13.48 16.11 -26.25
N GLU A 250 -12.93 15.46 -27.27
CA GLU A 250 -12.64 16.07 -28.55
C GLU A 250 -12.87 15.02 -29.65
N PRO A 251 -13.69 15.33 -30.69
CA PRO A 251 -13.86 14.46 -31.83
C PRO A 251 -12.52 14.15 -32.50
N VAL A 252 -12.24 12.88 -32.78
CA VAL A 252 -10.99 12.47 -33.45
C VAL A 252 -11.26 12.34 -34.94
N ASP A 253 -10.57 13.14 -35.76
CA ASP A 253 -10.58 12.99 -37.21
C ASP A 253 -9.19 12.60 -37.75
N ARG A 254 -9.10 12.33 -39.05
CA ARG A 254 -7.85 11.91 -39.70
C ARG A 254 -6.76 12.98 -39.73
N SER A 255 -7.11 14.26 -39.55
CA SER A 255 -6.13 15.35 -39.51
C SER A 255 -5.39 15.41 -38.17
N MET A 256 -5.99 14.87 -37.11
CA MET A 256 -5.39 14.76 -35.78
C MET A 256 -4.45 13.55 -35.71
N ALA A 257 -3.31 13.62 -36.39
CA ALA A 257 -2.40 12.48 -36.58
C ALA A 257 -2.06 11.72 -35.28
N VAL A 258 -1.79 12.43 -34.18
CA VAL A 258 -1.48 11.80 -32.88
C VAL A 258 -2.69 11.06 -32.31
N ASP A 259 -3.87 11.68 -32.26
CA ASP A 259 -5.06 11.04 -31.68
C ASP A 259 -5.63 9.94 -32.57
N ALA A 260 -5.60 10.11 -33.89
CA ALA A 260 -6.00 9.09 -34.85
C ALA A 260 -5.04 7.88 -34.84
N SER A 261 -3.74 8.08 -34.57
CA SER A 261 -2.76 6.99 -34.42
C SER A 261 -3.07 6.07 -33.23
N ARG A 262 -3.70 6.61 -32.17
CA ARG A 262 -4.11 5.85 -30.98
C ARG A 262 -5.27 4.91 -31.26
N LEU A 263 -6.05 5.15 -32.32
CA LEU A 263 -7.08 4.24 -32.76
C LEU A 263 -6.45 3.04 -33.47
N VAL A 264 -7.11 1.89 -33.37
CA VAL A 264 -6.69 0.63 -33.98
C VAL A 264 -7.80 0.08 -34.87
N GLN A 265 -7.44 -0.65 -35.92
CA GLN A 265 -8.41 -1.27 -36.81
C GLN A 265 -8.53 -2.77 -36.59
N TYR A 266 -9.74 -3.31 -36.74
CA TYR A 266 -9.94 -4.76 -36.72
C TYR A 266 -9.49 -5.41 -38.04
N LEU A 267 -8.44 -6.24 -37.97
CA LEU A 267 -7.77 -6.83 -39.12
C LEU A 267 -8.38 -8.15 -39.62
N GLY A 268 -9.22 -8.80 -38.81
CA GLY A 268 -9.80 -10.10 -39.12
C GLY A 268 -11.01 -10.04 -40.07
N ASN A 269 -11.45 -11.23 -40.49
CA ASN A 269 -12.65 -11.50 -41.30
C ASN A 269 -13.75 -12.26 -40.52
N ASN A 270 -13.56 -12.47 -39.22
CA ASN A 270 -14.55 -13.04 -38.31
C ASN A 270 -15.71 -12.08 -37.99
N VAL A 271 -15.52 -10.78 -38.28
CA VAL A 271 -16.49 -9.72 -38.08
C VAL A 271 -16.77 -9.07 -39.44
N GLU A 272 -18.05 -8.86 -39.74
CA GLU A 272 -18.51 -8.20 -40.96
C GLU A 272 -18.65 -6.70 -40.72
N PHE A 273 -18.24 -5.88 -41.70
CA PHE A 273 -18.26 -4.43 -41.61
C PHE A 273 -18.98 -3.86 -42.82
N ASP A 274 -20.18 -3.32 -42.61
CA ASP A 274 -21.03 -2.80 -43.69
C ASP A 274 -20.32 -1.66 -44.47
N GLY A 275 -20.13 -1.82 -45.78
CA GLY A 275 -19.51 -0.80 -46.63
C GLY A 275 -17.98 -0.68 -46.52
N CYS A 276 -17.30 -1.57 -45.80
CA CYS A 276 -15.83 -1.66 -45.78
C CYS A 276 -15.33 -2.89 -46.54
N THR A 277 -14.37 -2.72 -47.46
CA THR A 277 -13.62 -3.85 -48.01
C THR A 277 -12.69 -4.47 -46.97
N ASP A 278 -12.25 -5.70 -47.22
CA ASP A 278 -11.24 -6.37 -46.38
C ASP A 278 -9.89 -5.63 -46.43
N TYR A 279 -9.22 -5.58 -45.26
CA TYR A 279 -7.88 -5.03 -44.96
C TYR A 279 -7.15 -4.35 -46.13
N VAL A 280 -7.31 -3.02 -46.22
CA VAL A 280 -6.78 -2.19 -47.34
C VAL A 280 -5.38 -1.64 -47.05
N GLY A 281 -5.01 -1.50 -45.78
CA GLY A 281 -3.69 -1.02 -45.31
C GLY A 281 -3.75 -0.40 -43.91
N ASN A 282 -2.59 -0.17 -43.28
CA ASN A 282 -2.50 0.30 -41.88
C ASN A 282 -2.30 1.81 -41.70
N SER A 283 -2.01 2.56 -42.77
CA SER A 283 -1.94 4.02 -42.71
C SER A 283 -3.29 4.64 -42.33
N ILE A 284 -3.27 5.77 -41.60
CA ILE A 284 -4.50 6.40 -41.11
C ILE A 284 -5.46 6.67 -42.26
N GLU A 285 -5.00 7.10 -43.43
CA GLU A 285 -5.81 7.44 -44.60
C GLU A 285 -6.49 6.22 -45.24
N GLN A 286 -5.92 5.02 -45.11
CA GLN A 286 -6.44 3.79 -45.70
C GLN A 286 -7.37 3.02 -44.77
N ARG A 287 -7.31 3.28 -43.46
CA ARG A 287 -8.17 2.61 -42.48
C ARG A 287 -9.63 2.87 -42.80
N CYS A 288 -10.45 1.82 -42.86
CA CYS A 288 -11.88 2.00 -42.96
C CYS A 288 -12.42 2.49 -41.61
N ALA A 289 -13.19 3.59 -41.60
CA ALA A 289 -13.65 4.19 -40.35
C ALA A 289 -14.44 3.20 -39.48
N LYS A 290 -15.29 2.35 -40.10
CA LYS A 290 -16.06 1.35 -39.35
C LYS A 290 -15.22 0.22 -38.73
N ARG A 291 -14.00 -0.02 -39.23
CA ARG A 291 -13.06 -1.00 -38.65
C ARG A 291 -12.22 -0.39 -37.52
N THR A 292 -12.15 0.93 -37.45
CA THR A 292 -11.29 1.66 -36.52
C THR A 292 -12.03 2.00 -35.24
N MET A 293 -11.35 1.81 -34.11
CA MET A 293 -11.90 1.99 -32.77
C MET A 293 -10.77 2.17 -31.75
N THR A 294 -11.10 2.56 -30.53
CA THR A 294 -10.11 2.58 -29.43
C THR A 294 -9.62 1.17 -29.10
N THR A 295 -8.40 1.05 -28.56
CA THR A 295 -7.81 -0.24 -28.16
C THR A 295 -8.69 -1.03 -27.20
N ARG A 296 -9.39 -0.34 -26.28
CA ARG A 296 -10.35 -0.98 -25.37
C ARG A 296 -11.53 -1.61 -26.11
N MET A 297 -12.14 -0.87 -27.04
CA MET A 297 -13.23 -1.39 -27.85
C MET A 297 -12.76 -2.55 -28.74
N TYR A 298 -11.57 -2.42 -29.32
CA TYR A 298 -10.95 -3.49 -30.11
C TYR A 298 -10.76 -4.78 -29.30
N ASN A 299 -10.26 -4.67 -28.07
CA ASN A 299 -10.16 -5.82 -27.17
C ASN A 299 -11.54 -6.43 -26.89
N ALA A 300 -12.55 -5.61 -26.59
CA ALA A 300 -13.92 -6.10 -26.39
C ALA A 300 -14.47 -6.83 -27.63
N VAL A 301 -14.29 -6.28 -28.83
CA VAL A 301 -14.71 -6.92 -30.09
C VAL A 301 -14.00 -8.25 -30.31
N LYS A 302 -12.70 -8.37 -30.00
CA LYS A 302 -11.95 -9.64 -30.12
C LYS A 302 -12.52 -10.76 -29.25
N TYR A 303 -12.96 -10.44 -28.04
CA TYR A 303 -13.61 -11.41 -27.16
C TYR A 303 -15.05 -11.69 -27.61
N LEU A 304 -15.80 -10.66 -27.97
CA LEU A 304 -17.20 -10.75 -28.39
C LEU A 304 -17.36 -11.62 -29.65
N GLN A 305 -16.58 -11.35 -30.71
CA GLN A 305 -16.64 -12.12 -31.96
C GLN A 305 -16.41 -13.62 -31.71
N LYS A 306 -15.46 -13.95 -30.82
CA LYS A 306 -15.13 -15.34 -30.50
C LYS A 306 -16.29 -16.04 -29.79
N MET A 307 -16.92 -15.37 -28.83
CA MET A 307 -18.10 -15.89 -28.15
C MET A 307 -19.27 -16.10 -29.09
N VAL A 308 -19.49 -15.20 -30.05
CA VAL A 308 -20.57 -15.30 -31.05
C VAL A 308 -20.34 -16.51 -31.96
N ILE A 309 -19.12 -16.68 -32.48
CA ILE A 309 -18.79 -17.83 -33.34
C ILE A 309 -18.96 -19.15 -32.57
N ASP A 310 -18.38 -19.25 -31.37
CA ASP A 310 -18.34 -20.51 -30.62
C ASP A 310 -19.70 -20.90 -30.03
N ASN A 311 -20.53 -19.94 -29.60
CA ASN A 311 -21.76 -20.21 -28.85
C ASN A 311 -23.06 -19.92 -29.63
N MET A 312 -22.99 -19.09 -30.68
CA MET A 312 -24.17 -18.74 -31.49
C MET A 312 -24.08 -19.28 -32.92
N SER A 313 -22.90 -19.81 -33.33
CA SER A 313 -22.65 -20.27 -34.70
C SER A 313 -22.97 -19.20 -35.76
N ASP A 314 -22.74 -17.93 -35.42
CA ASP A 314 -23.04 -16.76 -36.25
C ASP A 314 -21.82 -15.83 -36.33
N LYS A 315 -21.93 -14.74 -37.09
CA LYS A 315 -20.93 -13.67 -37.14
C LYS A 315 -21.46 -12.37 -36.56
N LEU A 316 -20.55 -11.63 -35.96
CA LEU A 316 -20.80 -10.26 -35.54
C LEU A 316 -20.76 -9.35 -36.77
N GLU A 317 -21.75 -8.48 -36.91
CA GLU A 317 -21.78 -7.45 -37.94
C GLU A 317 -21.73 -6.06 -37.27
N ILE A 318 -20.88 -5.18 -37.78
CA ILE A 318 -20.72 -3.81 -37.30
C ILE A 318 -21.27 -2.85 -38.35
N THR A 319 -22.37 -2.19 -38.00
CA THR A 319 -23.08 -1.25 -38.90
C THR A 319 -22.58 0.18 -38.73
N LYS A 320 -22.10 0.54 -37.52
CA LYS A 320 -21.55 1.86 -37.20
C LYS A 320 -20.41 1.75 -36.18
N ALA A 321 -19.32 2.49 -36.36
CA ALA A 321 -18.19 2.56 -35.43
C ALA A 321 -17.58 3.96 -35.36
N TRP A 322 -16.28 4.15 -35.67
CA TRP A 322 -15.68 5.48 -35.72
C TRP A 322 -16.27 6.31 -36.86
N ASP A 323 -16.61 7.56 -36.54
CA ASP A 323 -17.11 8.57 -37.47
C ASP A 323 -16.05 9.65 -37.65
N ASP A 324 -15.33 9.58 -38.75
CA ASP A 324 -14.23 10.47 -39.13
C ASP A 324 -14.69 11.70 -39.93
N SER A 325 -16.00 11.86 -40.14
CA SER A 325 -16.57 12.96 -40.93
C SER A 325 -16.65 14.28 -40.16
N GLY A 326 -16.48 14.26 -38.83
CA GLY A 326 -16.63 15.42 -37.95
C GLY A 326 -18.07 15.96 -37.86
N SER A 327 -19.05 15.26 -38.44
CA SER A 327 -20.43 15.77 -38.60
C SER A 327 -21.29 15.70 -37.33
N ASN A 328 -20.91 14.86 -36.36
CA ASN A 328 -21.59 14.74 -35.07
C ASN A 328 -20.59 14.73 -33.91
N GLN A 329 -20.23 15.94 -33.46
CA GLN A 329 -19.15 16.17 -32.50
C GLN A 329 -19.44 15.64 -31.08
N ASP A 330 -20.71 15.45 -30.72
CA ASP A 330 -21.08 14.98 -29.36
C ASP A 330 -21.24 13.45 -29.28
N SER A 331 -20.95 12.73 -30.37
CA SER A 331 -21.15 11.30 -30.47
C SER A 331 -19.90 10.52 -30.03
N LEU A 332 -20.06 9.52 -29.16
CA LEU A 332 -18.98 8.59 -28.80
C LEU A 332 -18.38 7.83 -30.00
N HIS A 333 -19.09 7.82 -31.13
CA HIS A 333 -18.57 7.33 -32.40
C HIS A 333 -17.41 8.21 -32.91
N SER A 334 -17.40 9.51 -32.66
CA SER A 334 -16.32 10.41 -33.12
C SER A 334 -14.96 10.15 -32.45
N GLU A 335 -14.94 9.53 -31.27
CA GLU A 335 -13.72 9.09 -30.58
C GLU A 335 -13.43 7.59 -30.77
N GLY A 336 -14.23 6.88 -31.59
CA GLY A 336 -14.09 5.42 -31.77
C GLY A 336 -14.39 4.62 -30.49
N ARG A 337 -15.22 5.16 -29.59
CA ARG A 337 -15.59 4.54 -28.31
C ARG A 337 -16.98 3.90 -28.31
N ALA A 338 -17.74 4.02 -29.39
CA ALA A 338 -19.05 3.39 -29.55
C ALA A 338 -19.17 2.58 -30.84
N LEU A 339 -19.95 1.50 -30.77
CA LEU A 339 -20.27 0.61 -31.89
C LEU A 339 -21.77 0.32 -31.92
N GLU A 340 -22.34 0.20 -33.12
CA GLU A 340 -23.64 -0.44 -33.35
C GLU A 340 -23.39 -1.81 -33.97
N VAL A 341 -23.84 -2.86 -33.27
CA VAL A 341 -23.59 -4.25 -33.66
C VAL A 341 -24.87 -5.04 -33.85
N THR A 342 -24.84 -5.92 -34.83
CA THR A 342 -25.90 -6.87 -35.20
C THR A 342 -25.30 -8.27 -35.36
N LEU A 343 -26.16 -9.23 -35.66
CA LEU A 343 -25.79 -10.59 -36.00
C LEU A 343 -26.13 -10.83 -37.46
N GLY A 344 -25.27 -11.58 -38.17
CA GLY A 344 -25.45 -11.82 -39.59
C GLY A 344 -26.68 -12.66 -39.93
N THR A 345 -27.07 -13.60 -39.05
CA THR A 345 -28.19 -14.52 -39.34
C THR A 345 -29.19 -14.70 -38.18
N SER A 346 -28.75 -14.58 -36.94
CA SER A 346 -29.55 -14.73 -35.71
C SER A 346 -30.19 -13.40 -35.29
N ALA A 347 -31.27 -13.47 -34.50
CA ALA A 347 -31.96 -12.30 -33.94
C ALA A 347 -31.84 -12.19 -32.40
N ASP A 348 -31.03 -13.03 -31.75
CA ASP A 348 -30.92 -13.06 -30.28
C ASP A 348 -29.99 -11.96 -29.73
N MET A 349 -30.46 -10.72 -29.80
CA MET A 349 -29.78 -9.55 -29.24
C MET A 349 -29.64 -9.64 -27.71
N ALA A 350 -30.53 -10.36 -27.04
CA ALA A 350 -30.47 -10.54 -25.60
C ALA A 350 -29.26 -11.41 -25.22
N LEU A 351 -29.03 -12.54 -25.89
CA LEU A 351 -27.84 -13.35 -25.68
C LEU A 351 -26.56 -12.61 -26.09
N LEU A 352 -26.57 -11.89 -27.22
CA LEU A 352 -25.44 -11.07 -27.64
C LEU A 352 -25.05 -10.02 -26.59
N SER A 353 -26.05 -9.39 -25.94
CA SER A 353 -25.78 -8.38 -24.90
C SER A 353 -25.04 -8.96 -23.69
N ARG A 354 -25.32 -10.22 -23.32
CA ARG A 354 -24.61 -10.92 -22.25
C ARG A 354 -23.14 -11.14 -22.61
N TYR A 355 -22.87 -11.56 -23.84
CA TYR A 355 -21.50 -11.73 -24.32
C TYR A 355 -20.77 -10.39 -24.46
N ALA A 356 -21.46 -9.32 -24.84
CA ALA A 356 -20.87 -7.98 -24.88
C ALA A 356 -20.42 -7.52 -23.48
N ILE A 357 -21.26 -7.69 -22.45
CA ILE A 357 -20.90 -7.41 -21.06
C ILE A 357 -19.69 -8.27 -20.64
N CYS A 358 -19.74 -9.56 -20.96
CA CYS A 358 -18.67 -10.50 -20.63
C CYS A 358 -17.34 -10.19 -21.32
N ALA A 359 -17.40 -9.61 -22.52
CA ALA A 359 -16.24 -9.17 -23.29
C ALA A 359 -15.61 -7.87 -22.74
N GLY A 360 -16.18 -7.28 -21.69
CA GLY A 360 -15.66 -6.08 -21.05
C GLY A 360 -16.18 -4.77 -21.64
N VAL A 361 -17.32 -4.79 -22.33
CA VAL A 361 -18.01 -3.56 -22.75
C VAL A 361 -18.61 -2.88 -21.52
N ASP A 362 -18.30 -1.60 -21.33
CA ASP A 362 -18.71 -0.84 -20.14
C ASP A 362 -20.17 -0.41 -20.17
N TYR A 363 -20.75 -0.23 -21.37
CA TYR A 363 -22.14 0.11 -21.58
C TYR A 363 -22.77 -0.68 -22.74
N VAL A 364 -23.92 -1.30 -22.49
CA VAL A 364 -24.66 -2.07 -23.50
C VAL A 364 -26.12 -1.64 -23.51
N ALA A 365 -26.58 -1.15 -24.65
CA ALA A 365 -27.97 -0.79 -24.92
C ALA A 365 -28.58 -1.76 -25.92
N ASN A 366 -29.67 -2.43 -25.56
CA ASN A 366 -30.40 -3.27 -26.50
C ASN A 366 -31.51 -2.47 -27.18
N LYS A 367 -31.32 -2.10 -28.45
CA LYS A 367 -32.29 -1.33 -29.25
C LYS A 367 -33.26 -2.22 -30.04
N GLY A 368 -33.22 -3.53 -29.81
CA GLY A 368 -34.08 -4.52 -30.46
C GLY A 368 -33.53 -5.01 -31.79
N THR A 369 -33.21 -4.10 -32.71
CA THR A 369 -32.61 -4.47 -34.02
C THR A 369 -31.09 -4.53 -33.99
N TYR A 370 -30.45 -3.83 -33.04
CA TYR A 370 -29.00 -3.80 -32.84
C TYR A 370 -28.68 -3.56 -31.37
N LEU A 371 -27.42 -3.79 -30.99
CA LEU A 371 -26.88 -3.32 -29.72
C LEU A 371 -26.00 -2.10 -29.94
N LEU A 372 -26.20 -1.06 -29.11
CA LEU A 372 -25.25 0.03 -28.98
C LEU A 372 -24.29 -0.32 -27.84
N LEU A 373 -23.01 -0.43 -28.17
CA LEU A 373 -21.92 -0.75 -27.25
C LEU A 373 -21.06 0.50 -27.05
N ALA A 374 -20.64 0.79 -25.83
CA ALA A 374 -19.69 1.86 -25.56
C ALA A 374 -18.66 1.47 -24.48
N VAL A 375 -17.47 2.06 -24.56
CA VAL A 375 -16.35 1.80 -23.64
C VAL A 375 -15.76 3.08 -23.04
N LYS A 376 -15.19 2.95 -21.85
CA LYS A 376 -14.43 3.99 -21.16
C LYS A 376 -13.14 4.33 -21.91
N LYS A 377 -12.61 5.55 -21.70
CA LYS A 377 -11.24 5.87 -22.10
C LYS A 377 -10.25 4.97 -21.36
N MET A 378 -9.14 4.65 -22.01
CA MET A 378 -8.09 3.78 -21.46
C MET A 378 -6.74 4.16 -22.08
N LYS A 379 -5.71 4.21 -21.26
CA LYS A 379 -4.32 4.34 -21.71
C LYS A 379 -3.77 2.98 -22.14
N GLY A 380 -3.05 2.94 -23.27
CA GLY A 380 -2.30 1.77 -23.72
C GLY A 380 -3.18 0.57 -24.12
N ASP A 381 -2.60 -0.63 -24.01
CA ASP A 381 -3.21 -1.89 -24.46
C ASP A 381 -3.98 -2.64 -23.36
N ILE A 382 -3.56 -2.43 -22.11
CA ILE A 382 -4.07 -3.12 -20.93
C ILE A 382 -4.56 -2.05 -19.98
N ALA A 383 -5.76 -2.24 -19.43
CA ALA A 383 -6.32 -1.34 -18.45
C ALA A 383 -5.44 -1.32 -17.20
N ASN A 384 -4.85 -0.17 -16.90
CA ASN A 384 -4.21 0.07 -15.62
C ASN A 384 -5.28 0.52 -14.62
N MET A 385 -5.52 -0.28 -13.58
CA MET A 385 -6.57 -0.04 -12.59
C MET A 385 -5.93 0.32 -11.26
N ILE A 386 -6.28 1.48 -10.71
CA ILE A 386 -5.85 1.94 -9.39
C ILE A 386 -6.99 1.70 -8.39
N GLN A 387 -6.67 1.02 -7.30
CA GLN A 387 -7.64 0.63 -6.27
C GLN A 387 -7.78 1.75 -5.24
N PHE A 388 -9.02 2.22 -5.05
CA PHE A 388 -9.46 3.02 -3.90
C PHE A 388 -10.37 2.15 -3.02
N LYS A 389 -10.65 2.56 -1.77
CA LYS A 389 -11.45 1.74 -0.82
C LYS A 389 -12.80 1.27 -1.40
N SER A 390 -13.52 2.15 -2.13
CA SER A 390 -14.85 1.86 -2.65
C SER A 390 -14.93 1.60 -4.16
N ILE A 391 -13.91 1.98 -4.94
CA ILE A 391 -13.94 1.91 -6.40
C ILE A 391 -12.56 1.65 -7.00
N GLN A 392 -12.52 1.17 -8.24
CA GLN A 392 -11.30 1.17 -9.05
C GLN A 392 -11.42 2.19 -10.17
N LEU A 393 -10.40 3.04 -10.32
CA LEU A 393 -10.30 4.00 -11.42
C LEU A 393 -9.32 3.50 -12.47
N MET A 394 -9.60 3.81 -13.73
CA MET A 394 -8.81 3.38 -14.87
C MET A 394 -7.93 4.52 -15.38
N GLY A 395 -6.65 4.23 -15.60
CA GLY A 395 -5.71 5.17 -16.21
C GLY A 395 -6.09 5.53 -17.65
N VAL A 396 -6.05 6.83 -17.98
CA VAL A 396 -6.41 7.39 -19.29
C VAL A 396 -5.32 8.31 -19.85
N GLU A 397 -5.46 8.69 -21.12
CA GLU A 397 -4.68 9.76 -21.74
C GLU A 397 -5.61 10.89 -22.23
N PRO A 398 -5.21 12.16 -22.05
CA PRO A 398 -5.92 13.29 -22.64
C PRO A 398 -5.68 13.36 -24.17
N PRO A 399 -6.53 14.08 -24.92
CA PRO A 399 -6.28 14.44 -26.31
C PRO A 399 -4.91 15.12 -26.46
N SER A 400 -4.26 14.94 -27.61
CA SER A 400 -2.92 15.49 -27.84
C SER A 400 -2.88 17.02 -27.69
N SER A 401 -3.96 17.70 -28.08
CA SER A 401 -4.19 19.15 -27.93
C SER A 401 -4.11 19.65 -26.48
N LYS A 402 -4.48 18.81 -25.50
CA LYS A 402 -4.52 19.12 -24.06
C LYS A 402 -3.39 18.46 -23.27
N SER A 403 -2.48 17.75 -23.93
CA SER A 403 -1.43 16.97 -23.27
C SER A 403 -0.53 17.81 -22.35
N SER A 404 -0.24 19.06 -22.73
CA SER A 404 0.57 20.00 -21.94
C SER A 404 -0.07 20.41 -20.61
N TYR A 405 -1.39 20.30 -20.46
CA TYR A 405 -2.06 20.64 -19.20
C TYR A 405 -1.79 19.63 -18.09
N TYR A 406 -1.34 18.43 -18.48
CA TYR A 406 -1.15 17.29 -17.59
C TYR A 406 0.25 16.68 -17.71
N SER A 407 1.16 17.29 -18.48
CA SER A 407 2.50 16.76 -18.68
C SER A 407 3.27 16.75 -17.36
N LEU A 408 3.96 15.64 -17.10
CA LEU A 408 4.89 15.54 -15.98
C LEU A 408 6.30 15.98 -16.41
N PRO A 409 7.16 16.37 -15.46
CA PRO A 409 8.57 16.63 -15.74
C PRO A 409 9.24 15.44 -16.44
N SER A 410 10.26 15.72 -17.26
CA SER A 410 10.95 14.71 -18.09
C SER A 410 11.71 13.65 -17.29
N GLU A 411 11.83 13.84 -15.97
CA GLU A 411 12.55 12.95 -15.05
C GLU A 411 11.75 11.67 -14.73
N PHE A 412 10.42 11.73 -14.85
CA PHE A 412 9.56 10.58 -14.57
C PHE A 412 9.60 9.56 -15.71
N THR A 413 9.94 8.32 -15.37
CA THR A 413 9.90 7.21 -16.32
C THR A 413 8.46 6.77 -16.61
N GLU A 414 8.19 6.22 -17.79
CA GLU A 414 6.86 5.70 -18.14
C GLU A 414 6.35 4.65 -17.14
N LYS A 415 7.26 3.87 -16.55
CA LYS A 415 6.96 2.88 -15.52
C LYS A 415 6.43 3.56 -14.25
N GLU A 416 7.07 4.63 -13.79
CA GLU A 416 6.62 5.40 -12.61
C GLU A 416 5.30 6.11 -12.88
N ILE A 417 5.15 6.71 -14.06
CA ILE A 417 3.89 7.37 -14.46
C ILE A 417 2.73 6.39 -14.39
N ASN A 418 2.90 5.18 -14.94
CA ASN A 418 1.85 4.17 -14.90
C ASN A 418 1.63 3.61 -13.49
N ALA A 419 2.67 3.47 -12.67
CA ALA A 419 2.53 2.88 -11.34
C ALA A 419 1.96 3.86 -10.28
N LYS A 420 2.43 5.11 -10.26
CA LYS A 420 2.13 6.09 -9.20
C LYS A 420 1.31 7.30 -9.69
N TYR A 421 1.48 7.74 -10.93
CA TYR A 421 0.96 9.05 -11.41
C TYR A 421 -0.03 8.95 -12.59
N SER A 422 -0.93 7.97 -12.52
CA SER A 422 -1.95 7.77 -13.55
C SER A 422 -2.97 8.90 -13.58
N LEU A 423 -3.36 9.32 -14.80
CA LEU A 423 -4.47 10.25 -15.00
C LEU A 423 -5.81 9.49 -15.02
N PHE A 424 -6.84 10.11 -14.46
CA PHE A 424 -8.20 9.61 -14.44
C PHE A 424 -9.15 10.60 -15.14
N ASP A 425 -10.23 10.06 -15.71
CA ASP A 425 -11.30 10.85 -16.32
C ASP A 425 -12.42 11.12 -15.29
N SER A 426 -12.67 12.40 -14.99
CA SER A 426 -13.69 12.85 -14.04
C SER A 426 -15.11 12.93 -14.63
N SER A 427 -15.26 12.92 -15.96
CA SER A 427 -16.51 13.26 -16.63
C SER A 427 -17.69 12.39 -16.18
N GLY A 428 -18.70 13.04 -15.57
CA GLY A 428 -19.94 12.39 -15.12
C GLY A 428 -19.72 11.45 -13.94
N ARG A 429 -18.62 11.61 -13.20
CA ARG A 429 -18.19 10.76 -12.09
C ARG A 429 -17.94 11.54 -10.82
N GLU A 430 -18.30 12.80 -10.76
CA GLU A 430 -18.04 13.70 -9.64
C GLU A 430 -18.62 13.16 -8.33
N ASP A 431 -19.78 12.48 -8.40
CA ASP A 431 -20.45 11.84 -7.27
C ASP A 431 -19.92 10.43 -6.93
N PHE A 432 -18.96 9.89 -7.68
CA PHE A 432 -18.45 8.55 -7.44
C PHE A 432 -17.66 8.54 -6.13
N LYS A 433 -18.06 7.66 -5.22
CA LYS A 433 -17.41 7.49 -3.93
C LYS A 433 -16.06 6.79 -4.09
N LEU A 434 -15.00 7.47 -3.67
CA LEU A 434 -13.66 6.91 -3.54
C LEU A 434 -13.56 6.11 -2.23
N ASN A 435 -14.21 6.61 -1.18
CA ASN A 435 -14.43 5.94 0.10
C ASN A 435 -15.72 6.49 0.76
N ASP A 436 -15.90 6.23 2.06
CA ASP A 436 -17.12 6.60 2.80
C ASP A 436 -17.33 8.12 2.90
N ASN A 437 -16.26 8.91 2.95
CA ASN A 437 -16.30 10.36 3.19
C ASN A 437 -15.87 11.20 1.98
N ALA A 438 -15.42 10.58 0.88
CA ALA A 438 -14.78 11.29 -0.23
C ALA A 438 -15.31 10.84 -1.60
N THR A 439 -15.54 11.82 -2.49
CA THR A 439 -15.95 11.60 -3.89
C THR A 439 -14.92 12.16 -4.86
N VAL A 440 -14.97 11.72 -6.13
CA VAL A 440 -14.09 12.23 -7.19
C VAL A 440 -14.15 13.74 -7.32
N GLY A 441 -15.35 14.34 -7.24
CA GLY A 441 -15.56 15.77 -7.41
C GLY A 441 -14.82 16.64 -6.40
N MET A 442 -14.44 16.08 -5.25
CA MET A 442 -13.68 16.79 -4.22
C MET A 442 -12.20 16.98 -4.59
N PHE A 443 -11.65 16.11 -5.43
CA PHE A 443 -10.22 16.09 -5.75
C PHE A 443 -9.89 16.51 -7.18
N MET A 444 -10.89 16.83 -8.01
CA MET A 444 -10.64 17.34 -9.35
C MET A 444 -10.39 18.86 -9.35
N SER A 445 -9.93 19.38 -10.48
CA SER A 445 -9.87 20.83 -10.69
C SER A 445 -11.27 21.44 -10.60
N GLN A 446 -11.35 22.65 -10.04
CA GLN A 446 -12.58 23.43 -9.95
C GLN A 446 -12.90 24.14 -11.28
N ASP A 447 -11.91 24.25 -12.17
CA ASP A 447 -12.12 24.80 -13.50
C ASP A 447 -12.59 23.68 -14.44
N PRO A 448 -13.81 23.80 -15.02
CA PRO A 448 -14.40 22.77 -15.86
C PRO A 448 -13.63 22.51 -17.16
N ASP A 449 -12.69 23.40 -17.55
CA ASP A 449 -11.82 23.18 -18.70
C ASP A 449 -10.83 22.03 -18.47
N TYR A 450 -10.55 21.67 -17.20
CA TYR A 450 -9.64 20.59 -16.83
C TYR A 450 -10.36 19.33 -16.37
N ARG A 451 -10.68 18.48 -17.35
CA ARG A 451 -11.39 17.22 -17.15
C ARG A 451 -10.59 16.12 -16.44
N TYR A 452 -9.27 16.02 -16.68
CA TYR A 452 -8.47 14.91 -16.15
C TYR A 452 -7.80 15.28 -14.84
N PHE A 453 -7.57 14.30 -13.98
CA PHE A 453 -6.92 14.52 -12.68
C PHE A 453 -6.04 13.33 -12.27
N ARG A 454 -5.10 13.58 -11.35
CA ARG A 454 -4.31 12.55 -10.65
C ARG A 454 -4.70 12.53 -9.19
N LEU A 455 -4.64 11.36 -8.58
CA LEU A 455 -4.92 11.20 -7.16
C LEU A 455 -4.29 9.91 -6.60
N ASP A 456 -3.43 10.05 -5.61
CA ASP A 456 -2.90 8.93 -4.83
C ASP A 456 -3.98 8.44 -3.83
N PRO A 457 -4.28 7.13 -3.77
CA PRO A 457 -5.26 6.59 -2.82
C PRO A 457 -4.99 6.96 -1.35
N ARG A 458 -3.72 7.11 -0.95
CA ARG A 458 -3.32 7.43 0.43
C ARG A 458 -3.74 8.83 0.84
N ILE A 459 -3.81 9.77 -0.10
CA ILE A 459 -4.36 11.10 0.15
C ILE A 459 -5.84 11.01 0.53
N VAL A 460 -6.59 10.14 -0.13
CA VAL A 460 -8.01 9.92 0.13
C VAL A 460 -8.23 9.20 1.46
N GLU A 461 -7.34 8.27 1.82
CA GLU A 461 -7.32 7.62 3.13
C GLU A 461 -6.98 8.60 4.25
N CYS A 462 -5.93 9.41 4.11
CA CYS A 462 -5.56 10.49 5.02
C CYS A 462 -6.74 11.45 5.27
N TYR A 463 -7.36 11.96 4.21
CA TYR A 463 -8.53 12.83 4.32
C TYR A 463 -9.67 12.17 5.12
N SER A 464 -10.00 10.91 4.81
CA SER A 464 -11.06 10.21 5.53
C SER A 464 -10.71 9.94 6.98
N SER A 465 -9.47 9.60 7.30
CA SER A 465 -9.01 9.44 8.69
C SER A 465 -9.17 10.74 9.48
N ILE A 466 -8.89 11.90 8.88
CA ILE A 466 -9.14 13.21 9.52
C ILE A 466 -10.63 13.41 9.79
N VAL A 467 -11.49 13.19 8.78
CA VAL A 467 -12.94 13.39 8.90
C VAL A 467 -13.55 12.45 9.96
N GLU A 468 -13.15 11.18 9.94
CA GLU A 468 -13.58 10.17 10.91
C GLU A 468 -13.12 10.55 12.32
N ASN A 469 -11.88 11.04 12.47
CA ASN A 469 -11.34 11.44 13.77
C ASN A 469 -12.08 12.65 14.37
N GLU A 470 -12.33 13.68 13.56
CA GLU A 470 -13.07 14.87 14.03
C GLU A 470 -14.50 14.51 14.46
N ASN A 471 -15.15 13.60 13.73
CA ASN A 471 -16.53 13.19 14.02
C ASN A 471 -16.65 12.05 15.05
N LYS A 472 -15.53 11.44 15.48
CA LYS A 472 -15.48 10.25 16.34
C LYS A 472 -16.26 10.42 17.65
N ASN A 473 -16.19 11.60 18.26
CA ASN A 473 -16.78 11.91 19.57
C ASN A 473 -17.68 13.16 19.55
N SER A 474 -18.11 13.61 18.37
CA SER A 474 -18.92 14.82 18.23
C SER A 474 -20.41 14.50 18.13
N GLU A 475 -21.25 15.28 18.83
CA GLU A 475 -22.72 15.21 18.67
C GLU A 475 -23.18 15.90 17.39
N ASP A 476 -22.46 16.96 16.98
CA ASP A 476 -22.70 17.71 15.76
C ASP A 476 -21.75 17.27 14.64
N LEU A 477 -22.23 17.24 13.40
CA LEU A 477 -21.40 16.91 12.23
C LEU A 477 -20.37 18.02 11.98
N ILE A 478 -19.09 17.67 12.09
CA ILE A 478 -17.97 18.52 11.74
C ILE A 478 -17.63 18.28 10.26
N GLU A 479 -17.96 19.26 9.43
CA GLU A 479 -17.64 19.23 7.99
C GLU A 479 -16.24 19.80 7.73
N VAL A 480 -15.35 18.95 7.23
CA VAL A 480 -14.06 19.33 6.63
C VAL A 480 -14.23 19.32 5.12
N GLU A 481 -13.96 20.44 4.45
CA GLU A 481 -14.06 20.55 2.99
C GLU A 481 -12.68 20.53 2.34
N VAL A 482 -12.58 19.85 1.19
CA VAL A 482 -11.41 19.92 0.31
C VAL A 482 -11.55 21.17 -0.54
N ILE A 483 -10.66 22.13 -0.34
CA ILE A 483 -10.61 23.36 -1.14
C ILE A 483 -9.74 23.22 -2.38
N ARG A 484 -8.79 22.29 -2.36
CA ARG A 484 -7.95 21.97 -3.51
C ARG A 484 -7.47 20.52 -3.44
N GLY A 485 -7.75 19.75 -4.48
CA GLY A 485 -7.12 18.46 -4.73
C GLY A 485 -6.13 18.60 -5.87
N PHE A 486 -6.42 17.98 -7.01
CA PHE A 486 -5.67 18.15 -8.23
C PHE A 486 -5.86 19.55 -8.85
N ILE A 487 -4.79 20.08 -9.44
CA ILE A 487 -4.82 21.24 -10.35
C ILE A 487 -4.02 20.92 -11.62
N SER A 488 -4.36 21.54 -12.73
CA SER A 488 -3.62 21.44 -13.99
C SER A 488 -2.33 22.28 -13.99
N ASN A 489 -1.44 22.02 -14.95
CA ASN A 489 -0.19 22.80 -15.09
C ASN A 489 -0.42 24.31 -15.30
N PRO A 490 -1.41 24.76 -16.12
CA PRO A 490 -1.71 26.19 -16.23
C PRO A 490 -2.25 26.79 -14.93
N GLU A 491 -3.10 26.07 -14.20
CA GLU A 491 -3.60 26.54 -12.89
C GLU A 491 -2.45 26.66 -11.89
N GLN A 492 -1.60 25.64 -11.80
CA GLN A 492 -0.41 25.63 -10.95
C GLN A 492 0.48 26.85 -11.20
N ALA A 493 0.83 27.12 -12.45
CA ALA A 493 1.66 28.27 -12.83
C ALA A 493 1.04 29.62 -12.46
N SER A 494 -0.28 29.69 -12.30
CA SER A 494 -1.00 30.90 -11.88
C SER A 494 -1.16 31.04 -10.37
N LEU A 495 -1.11 29.93 -9.63
CA LEU A 495 -1.43 29.87 -8.20
C LEU A 495 -0.19 29.75 -7.30
N MET A 496 0.92 29.23 -7.82
CA MET A 496 2.11 28.91 -7.03
C MET A 496 3.38 29.43 -7.71
N ASP A 497 4.37 29.82 -6.90
CA ASP A 497 5.70 30.18 -7.39
C ASP A 497 6.45 28.89 -7.78
N VAL A 498 7.15 28.91 -8.90
CA VAL A 498 7.96 27.79 -9.40
C VAL A 498 9.07 27.40 -8.40
N MET A 499 9.47 28.32 -7.54
CA MET A 499 10.47 28.08 -6.48
C MET A 499 9.86 27.54 -5.18
N ASP A 500 8.54 27.36 -5.11
CA ASP A 500 7.87 26.76 -3.95
C ASP A 500 8.06 25.24 -3.98
N ASP A 501 8.58 24.65 -2.90
CA ASP A 501 8.83 23.20 -2.83
C ASP A 501 7.55 22.36 -2.95
N ARG A 502 6.37 22.98 -2.84
CA ARG A 502 5.07 22.33 -3.01
C ARG A 502 4.54 22.43 -4.44
N TYR A 503 5.22 23.15 -5.33
CA TYR A 503 4.74 23.52 -6.67
C TYR A 503 4.11 22.33 -7.40
N GLU A 504 4.80 21.18 -7.50
CA GLU A 504 4.37 20.02 -8.30
C GLU A 504 3.35 19.08 -7.63
N THR A 505 3.16 19.21 -6.33
CA THR A 505 2.49 18.18 -5.50
C THR A 505 1.02 17.96 -5.89
N HIS A 506 0.27 19.04 -6.13
CA HIS A 506 -1.12 18.97 -6.60
C HIS A 506 -1.23 18.40 -8.03
N THR A 507 -0.31 18.75 -8.94
CA THR A 507 -0.29 18.22 -10.32
C THR A 507 0.09 16.74 -10.39
N LEU A 508 0.82 16.26 -9.39
CA LEU A 508 1.14 14.84 -9.20
C LEU A 508 -0.01 14.06 -8.56
N GLY A 509 -0.98 14.75 -7.94
CA GLY A 509 -2.10 14.12 -7.24
C GLY A 509 -1.73 13.57 -5.86
N VAL A 510 -0.63 14.06 -5.28
CA VAL A 510 -0.09 13.63 -3.98
C VAL A 510 -0.28 14.70 -2.91
N ALA A 511 -1.19 15.65 -3.13
CA ALA A 511 -1.49 16.72 -2.18
C ALA A 511 -2.97 17.09 -2.14
N ILE A 512 -3.38 17.58 -0.97
CA ILE A 512 -4.69 18.15 -0.70
C ILE A 512 -4.56 19.41 0.14
N GLN A 513 -5.52 20.31 -0.03
CA GLN A 513 -5.72 21.44 0.86
C GLN A 513 -7.14 21.40 1.39
N ILE A 514 -7.27 21.45 2.71
CA ILE A 514 -8.52 21.23 3.45
C ILE A 514 -8.77 22.37 4.43
N ARG A 515 -10.04 22.56 4.81
CA ARG A 515 -10.42 23.44 5.92
C ARG A 515 -11.72 23.01 6.58
N TYR A 516 -11.98 23.52 7.77
CA TYR A 516 -13.31 23.46 8.34
C TYR A 516 -14.28 24.35 7.56
N LYS A 517 -15.49 23.86 7.31
CA LYS A 517 -16.52 24.63 6.63
C LYS A 517 -16.95 25.83 7.47
N ASN A 518 -17.09 26.98 6.82
CA ASN A 518 -17.46 28.23 7.49
C ASN A 518 -18.89 28.22 8.03
N GLY A 519 -19.08 28.77 9.23
CA GLY A 519 -20.40 29.12 9.78
C GLY A 519 -21.12 28.01 10.55
N THR A 520 -20.48 26.86 10.76
CA THR A 520 -21.07 25.68 11.42
C THR A 520 -20.43 25.33 12.77
N LEU A 521 -19.30 25.94 13.14
CA LEU A 521 -18.43 25.44 14.20
C LEU A 521 -18.00 26.52 15.21
N GLY A 522 -17.65 26.07 16.43
CA GLY A 522 -17.16 26.91 17.53
C GLY A 522 -15.75 27.48 17.31
N PRO A 523 -15.29 28.40 18.18
CA PRO A 523 -13.96 29.04 18.08
C PRO A 523 -12.76 28.09 18.21
N GLU A 524 -12.98 26.86 18.69
CA GLU A 524 -11.97 25.81 18.85
C GLU A 524 -11.57 25.11 17.53
N PHE A 525 -12.36 25.26 16.47
CA PHE A 525 -12.12 24.64 15.16
C PHE A 525 -11.22 25.54 14.31
N THR A 526 -9.93 25.56 14.66
CA THR A 526 -8.92 26.42 14.03
C THR A 526 -8.03 25.66 13.04
N PRO A 527 -7.39 26.33 12.07
CA PRO A 527 -6.43 25.69 11.17
C PRO A 527 -5.27 25.00 11.90
N GLN A 528 -4.84 25.51 13.05
CA GLN A 528 -3.80 24.88 13.88
C GLN A 528 -4.23 23.52 14.40
N ARG A 529 -5.49 23.39 14.85
CA ARG A 529 -6.07 22.10 15.26
C ARG A 529 -6.11 21.14 14.07
N LEU A 530 -6.59 21.61 12.92
CA LEU A 530 -6.69 20.80 11.72
C LEU A 530 -5.30 20.33 11.23
N ALA A 531 -4.27 21.17 11.35
CA ALA A 531 -2.89 20.83 10.99
C ALA A 531 -2.34 19.74 11.91
N GLN A 532 -2.56 19.87 13.22
CA GLN A 532 -2.20 18.82 14.16
C GLN A 532 -2.93 17.51 13.83
N LYS A 533 -4.22 17.56 13.52
CA LYS A 533 -4.99 16.38 13.14
C LYS A 533 -4.51 15.75 11.83
N ALA A 534 -4.14 16.56 10.85
CA ALA A 534 -3.53 16.06 9.62
C ALA A 534 -2.23 15.31 9.91
N VAL A 535 -1.35 15.83 10.78
CA VAL A 535 -0.14 15.11 11.20
C VAL A 535 -0.49 13.78 11.86
N GLU A 536 -1.39 13.79 12.84
CA GLU A 536 -1.75 12.61 13.63
C GLU A 536 -2.38 11.50 12.78
N GLN A 537 -3.21 11.87 11.79
CA GLN A 537 -3.99 10.90 11.01
C GLN A 537 -3.33 10.50 9.69
N CYS A 538 -2.53 11.37 9.07
CA CYS A 538 -1.95 11.11 7.75
C CYS A 538 -0.56 10.48 7.80
N SER A 539 0.26 10.81 8.81
CA SER A 539 1.60 10.24 8.94
C SER A 539 1.58 8.70 8.95
N PRO A 540 0.70 8.02 9.72
CA PRO A 540 0.65 6.55 9.71
C PRO A 540 0.18 5.96 8.38
N VAL A 541 -0.60 6.71 7.60
CA VAL A 541 -1.08 6.29 6.27
C VAL A 541 0.05 6.38 5.23
N PHE A 542 0.89 7.41 5.31
CA PHE A 542 1.98 7.63 4.37
C PHE A 542 3.17 6.71 4.62
N ASN A 543 3.49 6.44 5.90
CA ASN A 543 4.62 5.59 6.31
C ASN A 543 4.33 4.08 6.17
N HIS A 544 3.29 3.66 5.44
CA HIS A 544 2.80 2.27 5.45
C HIS A 544 3.41 1.34 4.37
N THR A 545 4.49 1.73 3.67
CA THR A 545 5.06 0.92 2.58
C THR A 545 6.57 0.72 2.73
N GLY A 546 6.96 -0.48 3.17
CA GLY A 546 8.32 -0.89 3.55
C GLY A 546 9.36 -0.98 2.43
N SER A 547 9.58 0.10 1.69
CA SER A 547 10.83 0.30 0.93
C SER A 547 11.30 1.76 0.87
N ASP A 548 10.38 2.72 0.91
CA ASP A 548 10.69 4.16 0.92
C ASP A 548 9.94 4.79 2.10
N GLU A 549 10.67 5.32 3.09
CA GLU A 549 10.09 6.04 4.24
C GLU A 549 9.53 7.38 3.74
N GLU A 550 8.28 7.39 3.26
CA GLU A 550 7.58 8.62 2.88
C GLU A 550 6.93 9.27 4.14
N ALA A 551 7.01 10.58 4.22
CA ALA A 551 6.54 11.42 5.31
C ALA A 551 5.47 12.42 4.85
N ALA A 552 4.81 13.07 5.82
CA ALA A 552 3.82 14.11 5.55
C ALA A 552 4.49 15.49 5.47
N GLY A 553 4.15 16.28 4.45
CA GLY A 553 4.38 17.73 4.48
C GLY A 553 3.10 18.46 4.86
N ILE A 554 3.22 19.47 5.73
CA ILE A 554 2.08 20.23 6.28
C ILE A 554 2.26 21.72 6.00
N GLY A 555 1.27 22.35 5.37
CA GLY A 555 1.22 23.80 5.19
C GLY A 555 0.12 24.43 6.03
N LEU A 556 0.46 25.34 6.94
CA LEU A 556 -0.49 26.09 7.76
C LEU A 556 -0.77 27.47 7.16
N TYR A 557 -2.03 27.70 6.79
CA TYR A 557 -2.52 28.97 6.26
C TYR A 557 -3.58 29.58 7.18
N LYS A 558 -4.02 30.81 6.84
CA LYS A 558 -5.00 31.57 7.62
C LYS A 558 -6.28 30.80 7.95
N ASP A 559 -6.80 30.06 6.98
CA ASP A 559 -8.10 29.38 7.04
C ASP A 559 -8.05 27.93 6.58
N SER A 560 -6.87 27.39 6.29
CA SER A 560 -6.73 26.08 5.66
C SER A 560 -5.40 25.41 5.97
N VAL A 561 -5.35 24.12 5.68
CA VAL A 561 -4.19 23.25 5.88
C VAL A 561 -3.91 22.52 4.58
N PHE A 562 -2.67 22.58 4.12
CA PHE A 562 -2.14 21.76 3.03
C PHE A 562 -1.49 20.51 3.60
N VAL A 563 -1.65 19.39 2.91
CA VAL A 563 -1.08 18.09 3.25
C VAL A 563 -0.57 17.43 1.97
N ASP A 564 0.66 16.97 1.96
CA ASP A 564 1.22 16.17 0.87
C ASP A 564 2.05 14.97 1.34
N ILE A 565 2.39 14.11 0.37
CA ILE A 565 3.30 12.98 0.55
C ILE A 565 4.67 13.37 -0.03
N ARG A 566 5.74 13.15 0.73
CA ARG A 566 7.12 13.50 0.37
C ARG A 566 8.16 12.64 1.10
N ASP A 567 9.43 12.87 0.84
CA ASP A 567 10.52 12.05 1.39
C ASP A 567 10.84 12.37 2.87
N GLN A 568 10.59 13.60 3.33
CA GLN A 568 10.90 14.05 4.69
C GLN A 568 9.78 14.91 5.26
N PHE A 569 9.63 14.90 6.58
CA PHE A 569 8.64 15.75 7.23
C PHE A 569 9.02 17.22 7.06
N GLU A 570 8.08 18.03 6.59
CA GLU A 570 8.28 19.47 6.43
C GLU A 570 7.04 20.24 6.87
N LEU A 571 7.26 21.41 7.46
CA LEU A 571 6.21 22.32 7.91
C LEU A 571 6.43 23.71 7.30
N TRP A 572 5.45 24.20 6.54
CA TRP A 572 5.39 25.59 6.10
C TRP A 572 4.30 26.32 6.85
N VAL A 573 4.58 27.58 7.19
CA VAL A 573 3.57 28.48 7.73
C VAL A 573 3.57 29.75 6.89
N GLU A 574 2.42 30.13 6.33
CA GLU A 574 2.32 31.31 5.45
C GLU A 574 2.75 32.59 6.17
N LYS A 575 2.42 32.70 7.47
CA LYS A 575 2.83 33.81 8.34
C LYS A 575 3.01 33.35 9.77
N ASP A 576 4.02 33.89 10.45
CA ASP A 576 4.32 33.60 11.86
C ASP A 576 3.13 33.85 12.80
N GLU A 577 2.21 34.76 12.45
CA GLU A 577 0.99 35.03 13.24
C GLU A 577 0.01 33.86 13.32
N TYR A 578 0.13 32.87 12.43
CA TYR A 578 -0.70 31.66 12.46
C TYR A 578 -0.14 30.57 13.37
N ILE A 579 1.11 30.70 13.82
CA ILE A 579 1.74 29.76 14.75
C ILE A 579 1.03 29.87 16.12
N PRO A 580 0.76 28.75 16.82
CA PRO A 580 0.22 28.81 18.17
C PRO A 580 1.04 29.69 19.11
N THR A 581 0.36 30.46 19.95
CA THR A 581 1.01 31.33 20.94
C THR A 581 1.93 30.53 21.85
N GLY A 582 3.18 30.98 22.00
CA GLY A 582 4.19 30.31 22.83
C GLY A 582 5.22 29.50 22.04
N TYR A 583 5.04 29.36 20.73
CA TYR A 583 6.00 28.73 19.83
C TYR A 583 6.66 29.75 18.90
N THR A 584 7.92 29.49 18.57
CA THR A 584 8.59 29.98 17.36
C THR A 584 8.37 28.99 16.22
N LEU A 585 8.66 29.37 14.97
CA LEU A 585 8.56 28.45 13.83
C LEU A 585 9.38 27.17 14.04
N GLU A 586 10.66 27.30 14.43
CA GLU A 586 11.55 26.16 14.71
C GLU A 586 10.95 25.22 15.76
N THR A 587 10.58 25.76 16.93
CA THR A 587 9.98 24.94 18.00
C THR A 587 8.63 24.33 17.63
N TYR A 588 7.89 24.94 16.71
CA TYR A 588 6.61 24.41 16.24
C TYR A 588 6.82 23.30 15.22
N THR A 589 7.81 23.45 14.33
CA THR A 589 8.25 22.38 13.41
C THR A 589 8.70 21.15 14.20
N ASP A 590 9.60 21.32 15.17
CA ASP A 590 10.06 20.21 16.03
C ASP A 590 8.89 19.53 16.76
N PHE A 591 7.92 20.32 17.22
CA PHE A 591 6.73 19.80 17.87
C PHE A 591 5.88 18.96 16.91
N MET A 592 5.62 19.45 15.70
CA MET A 592 4.81 18.76 14.70
C MET A 592 5.51 17.50 14.15
N GLU A 593 6.81 17.58 13.88
CA GLU A 593 7.63 16.41 13.48
C GLU A 593 7.60 15.35 14.58
N LYS A 594 7.79 15.76 15.84
CA LYS A 594 7.69 14.82 16.96
C LYS A 594 6.31 14.19 17.09
N ARG A 595 5.24 14.93 16.76
CA ARG A 595 3.88 14.36 16.72
C ARG A 595 3.76 13.33 15.60
N ALA A 596 4.33 13.58 14.43
CA ALA A 596 4.32 12.65 13.30
C ALA A 596 4.98 11.30 13.68
N GLU A 597 6.16 11.35 14.31
CA GLU A 597 6.83 10.16 14.86
C GLU A 597 5.94 9.41 15.86
N LEU A 598 5.34 10.12 16.81
CA LEU A 598 4.49 9.53 17.83
C LEU A 598 3.20 8.93 17.24
N ALA A 599 2.67 9.50 16.17
CA ALA A 599 1.53 8.96 15.44
C ALA A 599 1.90 7.66 14.73
N ASN A 600 3.04 7.63 14.04
CA ASN A 600 3.56 6.43 13.37
C ASN A 600 3.77 5.26 14.36
N ASP A 601 4.22 5.58 15.57
CA ASP A 601 4.38 4.61 16.66
C ASP A 601 3.07 4.23 17.37
N PHE A 602 1.92 4.80 16.98
CA PHE A 602 0.62 4.64 17.66
C PHE A 602 0.66 5.03 19.15
N ARG A 603 1.41 6.08 19.50
CA ARG A 603 1.64 6.53 20.88
C ARG A 603 0.78 7.71 21.31
N ILE A 604 0.03 8.32 20.39
CA ILE A 604 -0.87 9.44 20.71
C ILE A 604 -2.12 8.88 21.39
N VAL A 605 -2.45 9.39 22.58
CA VAL A 605 -3.63 8.95 23.32
C VAL A 605 -4.87 9.58 22.70
N ASP A 606 -5.61 8.78 21.95
CA ASP A 606 -6.82 9.16 21.24
C ASP A 606 -7.86 8.03 21.34
N PRO A 607 -8.71 8.04 22.38
CA PRO A 607 -9.55 6.90 22.70
C PRO A 607 -10.58 6.59 21.62
N ASP A 608 -10.90 5.31 21.45
CA ASP A 608 -11.92 4.83 20.50
C ASP A 608 -13.33 5.31 20.84
N ASP A 609 -13.63 5.38 22.13
CA ASP A 609 -14.82 6.00 22.68
C ASP A 609 -14.38 6.83 23.88
N LEU A 610 -14.42 8.16 23.73
CA LEU A 610 -14.00 9.08 24.79
C LEU A 610 -14.88 8.93 26.05
N THR A 611 -16.17 8.71 25.86
CA THR A 611 -17.14 8.58 26.97
C THR A 611 -16.86 7.30 27.74
N GLU A 612 -16.67 6.17 27.04
CA GLU A 612 -16.34 4.89 27.66
C GLU A 612 -14.96 4.92 28.33
N ALA A 613 -13.93 5.41 27.63
CA ALA A 613 -12.58 5.51 28.16
C ALA A 613 -12.55 6.32 29.46
N CYS A 614 -13.19 7.49 29.49
CA CYS A 614 -13.23 8.34 30.67
C CYS A 614 -14.19 7.84 31.76
N ALA A 615 -15.22 7.08 31.41
CA ALA A 615 -16.10 6.42 32.36
C ALA A 615 -15.46 5.20 33.05
N LEU A 616 -14.59 4.47 32.33
CA LEU A 616 -13.88 3.30 32.85
C LEU A 616 -12.52 3.67 33.47
N ALA A 617 -12.01 4.87 33.19
CA ALA A 617 -10.74 5.33 33.72
C ALA A 617 -10.71 5.25 35.25
N HIS A 618 -9.70 4.55 35.75
CA HIS A 618 -9.38 4.48 37.17
C HIS A 618 -7.88 4.75 37.32
N PRO A 619 -7.46 6.04 37.28
CA PRO A 619 -6.05 6.38 37.31
C PRO A 619 -5.44 5.97 38.66
N PRO A 620 -4.26 5.32 38.66
CA PRO A 620 -3.56 4.98 39.88
C PRO A 620 -3.16 6.25 40.64
N ALA A 621 -3.26 6.23 41.96
CA ALA A 621 -2.93 7.35 42.83
C ALA A 621 -1.66 7.07 43.65
N LYS A 622 -0.92 8.12 43.98
CA LYS A 622 0.13 8.04 45.01
C LYS A 622 -0.51 7.86 46.39
N GLN A 623 0.24 7.34 47.35
CA GLN A 623 -0.24 7.15 48.73
C GLN A 623 -0.74 8.48 49.33
N SER A 624 -1.89 8.44 50.00
CA SER A 624 -2.48 9.60 50.66
C SER A 624 -3.44 9.16 51.76
N LEU A 625 -3.44 9.92 52.86
CA LEU A 625 -4.35 9.71 53.98
C LEU A 625 -5.82 9.94 53.62
N THR A 626 -6.08 10.78 52.62
CA THR A 626 -7.43 11.10 52.13
C THR A 626 -7.84 10.23 50.94
N TYR A 627 -7.01 9.26 50.54
CA TYR A 627 -7.38 8.34 49.48
C TYR A 627 -8.61 7.52 49.92
N ASP A 628 -9.55 7.28 49.02
CA ASP A 628 -10.63 6.33 49.23
C ASP A 628 -10.90 5.66 47.90
N TYR A 629 -10.73 4.35 47.86
CA TYR A 629 -11.00 3.54 46.67
C TYR A 629 -12.48 3.55 46.37
N ASP A 630 -12.82 4.16 45.23
CA ASP A 630 -14.10 4.02 44.59
C ASP A 630 -13.91 3.60 43.14
N GLU A 631 -14.41 2.42 42.83
CA GLU A 631 -14.40 1.91 41.47
C GLU A 631 -15.46 2.64 40.63
N PRO A 632 -15.19 2.98 39.36
CA PRO A 632 -16.21 3.58 38.50
C PRO A 632 -17.49 2.74 38.42
N GLU A 633 -18.65 3.39 38.57
CA GLU A 633 -19.97 2.72 38.58
C GLU A 633 -20.26 1.91 37.31
N ILE A 634 -19.72 2.33 36.17
CA ILE A 634 -19.87 1.62 34.90
C ILE A 634 -19.10 0.29 34.91
N SER A 635 -17.91 0.25 35.51
CA SER A 635 -17.15 -0.98 35.74
C SER A 635 -17.91 -1.94 36.66
N LYS A 636 -18.50 -1.44 37.76
CA LYS A 636 -19.39 -2.20 38.64
C LYS A 636 -20.61 -2.76 37.89
N ARG A 637 -21.23 -1.96 37.00
CA ARG A 637 -22.40 -2.38 36.18
C ARG A 637 -22.03 -3.44 35.14
N LYS A 638 -20.92 -3.30 34.43
CA LYS A 638 -20.45 -4.30 33.45
C LYS A 638 -20.22 -5.65 34.12
N ARG A 639 -19.56 -5.67 35.28
CA ARG A 639 -19.38 -6.90 36.08
C ARG A 639 -20.72 -7.53 36.47
N ARG A 640 -21.68 -6.74 36.97
CA ARG A 640 -23.03 -7.22 37.36
C ARG A 640 -23.84 -7.79 36.18
N ARG A 641 -23.62 -7.29 34.96
CA ARG A 641 -24.36 -7.70 33.75
C ARG A 641 -23.72 -8.88 33.01
N LYS A 642 -22.46 -9.22 33.29
CA LYS A 642 -21.79 -10.38 32.69
C LYS A 642 -22.54 -11.65 33.12
N ARG A 643 -23.23 -12.31 32.17
CA ARG A 643 -23.90 -13.59 32.44
C ARG A 643 -22.83 -14.65 32.67
N ALA A 644 -22.88 -15.28 33.85
CA ALA A 644 -22.00 -16.40 34.17
C ALA A 644 -22.20 -17.50 33.12
N THR A 645 -21.12 -17.87 32.43
CA THR A 645 -21.02 -19.02 31.56
C THR A 645 -20.74 -20.27 32.38
N ALA A 646 -20.91 -21.46 31.79
CA ALA A 646 -20.70 -22.74 32.49
C ALA A 646 -19.27 -22.94 33.04
N ASN A 647 -18.31 -22.15 32.57
CA ASN A 647 -16.89 -22.20 32.97
C ASN A 647 -16.48 -21.03 33.89
N ASP A 648 -17.39 -20.10 34.23
CA ASP A 648 -17.04 -18.99 35.11
C ASP A 648 -16.90 -19.46 36.56
N CYS A 649 -15.81 -19.03 37.22
CA CYS A 649 -15.57 -19.30 38.63
C CYS A 649 -16.69 -18.69 39.48
N ILE A 650 -17.28 -19.48 40.39
CA ILE A 650 -18.34 -19.04 41.30
C ILE A 650 -17.67 -18.52 42.59
N PRO A 651 -17.86 -17.24 42.95
CA PRO A 651 -17.26 -16.68 44.17
C PRO A 651 -17.86 -17.34 45.41
N THR A 652 -17.03 -18.01 46.20
CA THR A 652 -17.44 -18.71 47.43
C THR A 652 -16.45 -18.46 48.56
N TYR A 653 -16.97 -18.38 49.78
CA TYR A 653 -16.18 -18.15 51.01
C TYR A 653 -16.01 -19.42 51.86
N SER A 654 -16.71 -20.51 51.50
CA SER A 654 -16.81 -21.74 52.28
C SER A 654 -16.17 -22.92 51.56
N THR A 655 -15.01 -22.72 50.96
CA THR A 655 -14.22 -23.82 50.41
C THR A 655 -13.50 -24.59 51.52
N PRO A 656 -13.10 -25.86 51.28
CA PRO A 656 -12.24 -26.59 52.19
C PRO A 656 -10.97 -25.80 52.53
N HIS A 657 -10.32 -25.20 51.51
CA HIS A 657 -9.17 -24.32 51.69
C HIS A 657 -9.48 -23.14 52.64
N CYS A 658 -10.53 -22.36 52.36
CA CYS A 658 -10.89 -21.21 53.19
C CYS A 658 -11.19 -21.55 54.65
N THR A 659 -11.77 -22.73 54.89
CA THR A 659 -12.04 -23.21 56.26
C THR A 659 -10.73 -23.58 56.97
N LEU A 660 -9.78 -24.18 56.26
CA LEU A 660 -8.47 -24.56 56.79
C LEU A 660 -7.59 -23.34 57.08
N VAL A 661 -7.58 -22.32 56.21
CA VAL A 661 -6.71 -21.14 56.37
C VAL A 661 -7.26 -20.09 57.33
N ALA A 662 -8.54 -20.15 57.73
CA ALA A 662 -9.20 -19.08 58.48
C ALA A 662 -8.42 -18.61 59.73
N LYS A 663 -7.88 -19.56 60.52
CA LYS A 663 -7.08 -19.22 61.71
C LYS A 663 -5.75 -18.55 61.33
N HIS A 664 -5.08 -19.06 60.31
CA HIS A 664 -3.81 -18.51 59.84
C HIS A 664 -3.97 -17.12 59.22
N LEU A 665 -5.05 -16.85 58.49
CA LEU A 665 -5.37 -15.50 57.97
C LEU A 665 -5.45 -14.47 59.10
N GLN A 666 -6.10 -14.83 60.22
CA GLN A 666 -6.22 -13.96 61.39
C GLN A 666 -4.87 -13.75 62.10
N GLU A 667 -4.04 -14.80 62.20
CA GLU A 667 -2.68 -14.70 62.75
C GLU A 667 -1.83 -13.70 61.95
N GLU A 668 -1.85 -13.78 60.61
CA GLU A 668 -1.11 -12.88 59.72
C GLU A 668 -1.63 -11.43 59.79
N VAL A 669 -2.96 -11.25 59.89
CA VAL A 669 -3.59 -9.95 60.06
C VAL A 669 -3.18 -9.28 61.37
N GLU A 670 -3.14 -10.02 62.48
CA GLU A 670 -2.68 -9.49 63.78
C GLU A 670 -1.19 -9.16 63.80
N GLU A 671 -0.37 -9.96 63.10
CA GLU A 671 1.06 -9.70 62.94
C GLU A 671 1.31 -8.38 62.20
N ILE A 672 0.66 -8.20 61.04
CA ILE A 672 0.76 -6.96 60.26
C ILE A 672 0.20 -5.77 61.07
N TRP A 673 -0.91 -5.96 61.79
CA TRP A 673 -1.48 -4.91 62.64
C TRP A 673 -0.51 -4.47 63.74
N THR A 674 0.18 -5.42 64.38
CA THR A 674 1.16 -5.12 65.42
C THR A 674 2.34 -4.31 64.87
N GLU A 675 2.84 -4.67 63.70
CA GLU A 675 3.93 -3.95 63.00
C GLU A 675 3.49 -2.55 62.55
N THR A 676 2.31 -2.42 61.97
CA THR A 676 1.78 -1.14 61.45
C THR A 676 1.37 -0.19 62.58
N ASN A 677 0.73 -0.66 63.63
CA ASN A 677 0.30 0.16 64.79
C ASN A 677 1.49 0.71 65.58
N ARG A 678 2.65 0.04 65.58
CA ARG A 678 3.90 0.57 66.17
C ARG A 678 4.45 1.78 65.41
N LYS A 679 4.10 1.94 64.13
CA LYS A 679 4.61 2.99 63.24
C LYS A 679 3.48 3.98 62.93
N TRP A 680 3.28 4.95 63.83
CA TRP A 680 2.39 6.12 63.72
C TRP A 680 1.33 6.05 62.60
N ILE A 681 0.17 5.46 62.89
CA ILE A 681 -0.99 5.46 61.97
C ILE A 681 -1.59 6.87 61.95
N TYR A 682 -1.57 7.53 60.79
CA TYR A 682 -2.09 8.90 60.64
C TYR A 682 -3.59 8.98 60.29
N ARG A 683 -4.19 7.88 59.82
CA ARG A 683 -5.65 7.73 59.63
C ARG A 683 -6.27 7.12 60.89
N ASN A 684 -7.60 7.12 61.00
CA ASN A 684 -8.29 6.47 62.11
C ASN A 684 -7.88 4.99 62.21
N ALA A 685 -7.28 4.60 63.34
CA ALA A 685 -6.77 3.24 63.56
C ALA A 685 -7.86 2.16 63.35
N SER A 686 -9.12 2.45 63.70
CA SER A 686 -10.22 1.52 63.47
C SER A 686 -10.48 1.28 61.97
N GLU A 687 -10.38 2.33 61.15
CA GLU A 687 -10.58 2.21 59.70
C GLU A 687 -9.43 1.45 59.04
N VAL A 688 -8.19 1.70 59.48
CA VAL A 688 -7.01 0.99 58.96
C VAL A 688 -7.05 -0.49 59.36
N LYS A 689 -7.46 -0.80 60.60
CA LYS A 689 -7.66 -2.17 61.05
C LYS A 689 -8.76 -2.87 60.25
N GLU A 690 -9.89 -2.21 60.03
CA GLU A 690 -10.97 -2.73 59.19
C GLU A 690 -10.51 -2.98 57.75
N ALA A 691 -9.74 -2.06 57.16
CA ALA A 691 -9.19 -2.26 55.82
C ALA A 691 -8.20 -3.44 55.76
N LEU A 692 -7.39 -3.63 56.80
CA LEU A 692 -6.47 -4.78 56.91
C LEU A 692 -7.24 -6.10 57.04
N ASP A 693 -8.22 -6.15 57.95
CA ASP A 693 -9.05 -7.34 58.19
C ASP A 693 -9.80 -7.77 56.93
N ASN A 694 -10.33 -6.80 56.16
CA ASN A 694 -11.08 -7.10 54.94
C ASN A 694 -10.20 -7.29 53.70
N CYS A 695 -8.96 -6.78 53.70
CA CYS A 695 -8.01 -7.02 52.62
C CYS A 695 -7.41 -8.44 52.69
N LEU A 696 -6.86 -8.80 53.85
CA LEU A 696 -6.10 -10.03 54.03
C LEU A 696 -6.85 -11.09 54.84
N GLY A 697 -7.76 -10.69 55.73
CA GLY A 697 -8.49 -11.63 56.60
C GLY A 697 -9.67 -12.35 55.94
N ILE A 698 -10.16 -11.87 54.79
CA ILE A 698 -11.25 -12.53 54.04
C ILE A 698 -10.66 -13.61 53.12
N CYS A 699 -11.27 -14.80 53.14
CA CYS A 699 -11.01 -15.83 52.14
C CYS A 699 -12.11 -15.88 51.09
N GLY A 700 -11.74 -16.00 49.81
CA GLY A 700 -12.72 -16.12 48.74
C GLY A 700 -12.10 -16.57 47.43
N THR A 701 -12.83 -17.43 46.71
CA THR A 701 -12.45 -17.90 45.38
C THR A 701 -12.67 -16.83 44.32
N CYS A 702 -11.95 -16.96 43.20
CA CYS A 702 -12.09 -16.16 41.98
C CYS A 702 -11.51 -14.73 42.04
N LEU A 703 -11.10 -14.23 40.87
CA LEU A 703 -10.69 -12.83 40.65
C LEU A 703 -11.88 -11.90 40.32
N THR A 704 -13.11 -12.33 40.60
CA THR A 704 -14.33 -11.57 40.29
C THR A 704 -15.41 -11.79 41.36
N GLY A 705 -16.38 -10.88 41.45
CA GLY A 705 -17.53 -10.97 42.34
C GLY A 705 -17.34 -10.24 43.67
N ALA A 706 -18.42 -10.16 44.46
CA ALA A 706 -18.51 -9.25 45.61
C ALA A 706 -17.41 -9.45 46.67
N ILE A 707 -16.92 -10.68 46.85
CA ILE A 707 -15.85 -10.99 47.80
C ILE A 707 -14.51 -10.38 47.32
N TYR A 708 -14.16 -10.61 46.06
CA TYR A 708 -12.94 -10.05 45.48
C TYR A 708 -13.02 -8.52 45.34
N ASP A 709 -14.20 -7.99 45.00
CA ASP A 709 -14.44 -6.54 44.93
C ASP A 709 -14.23 -5.86 46.31
N ALA A 710 -14.70 -6.50 47.39
CA ALA A 710 -14.45 -6.04 48.75
C ALA A 710 -12.95 -6.07 49.09
N LYS A 711 -12.27 -7.19 48.81
CA LYS A 711 -10.82 -7.29 48.98
C LYS A 711 -10.08 -6.20 48.21
N LEU A 712 -10.41 -5.99 46.94
CA LEU A 712 -9.79 -4.98 46.08
C LEU A 712 -9.93 -3.58 46.68
N LYS A 713 -11.12 -3.22 47.16
CA LYS A 713 -11.38 -1.94 47.83
C LYS A 713 -10.53 -1.79 49.09
N HIS A 714 -10.59 -2.76 49.99
CA HIS A 714 -9.94 -2.68 51.28
C HIS A 714 -8.41 -2.75 51.16
N CYS A 715 -7.88 -3.57 50.24
CA CYS A 715 -6.45 -3.61 49.95
C CYS A 715 -5.94 -2.31 49.33
N ASN A 716 -6.68 -1.71 48.39
CA ASN A 716 -6.32 -0.41 47.84
C ASN A 716 -6.25 0.65 48.95
N ASN A 717 -7.31 0.75 49.75
CA ASN A 717 -7.36 1.66 50.89
C ASN A 717 -6.18 1.46 51.84
N LEU A 718 -5.96 0.22 52.30
CA LEU A 718 -4.86 -0.12 53.20
C LEU A 718 -3.50 0.34 52.63
N LEU A 719 -3.18 -0.04 51.39
CA LEU A 719 -1.88 0.24 50.78
C LEU A 719 -1.63 1.74 50.56
N HIS A 720 -2.69 2.52 50.30
CA HIS A 720 -2.58 3.96 50.12
C HIS A 720 -2.55 4.73 51.45
N TRP A 721 -3.15 4.20 52.52
CA TRP A 721 -3.18 4.84 53.84
C TRP A 721 -1.93 4.59 54.67
N LEU A 722 -1.21 3.50 54.39
CA LEU A 722 0.02 3.18 55.09
C LEU A 722 1.14 4.13 54.62
N PRO A 723 1.75 4.93 55.52
CA PRO A 723 2.65 6.04 55.16
C PRO A 723 4.09 5.57 54.86
N PHE A 724 4.26 4.37 54.29
CA PHE A 724 5.57 3.82 54.00
C PHE A 724 6.03 4.24 52.61
N GLU A 725 7.07 5.06 52.54
CA GLU A 725 7.68 5.48 51.28
C GLU A 725 8.08 4.28 50.41
N MET A 726 7.87 4.39 49.10
CA MET A 726 8.32 3.38 48.14
C MET A 726 9.83 3.42 47.88
N MET A 727 10.50 4.50 48.30
CA MET A 727 11.95 4.72 48.19
C MET A 727 12.48 4.70 46.74
N ASN A 728 11.63 5.04 45.77
CA ASN A 728 11.98 5.12 44.35
C ASN A 728 11.68 6.48 43.70
N ASP A 729 11.59 7.54 44.50
CA ASP A 729 11.25 8.89 44.03
C ASP A 729 12.43 9.60 43.32
N ASP A 730 13.65 9.07 43.44
CA ASP A 730 14.81 9.56 42.68
C ASP A 730 14.71 9.13 41.20
N PRO A 731 15.19 9.95 40.24
CA PRO A 731 15.19 9.59 38.83
C PRO A 731 16.04 8.34 38.51
N ASP A 732 15.60 7.53 37.54
CA ASP A 732 16.37 6.47 36.87
C ASP A 732 16.77 5.24 37.71
N ILE A 733 16.32 5.18 38.98
CA ILE A 733 16.65 4.06 39.90
C ILE A 733 15.62 2.93 39.90
N THR A 734 14.43 3.14 39.32
CA THR A 734 13.30 2.21 39.44
C THR A 734 13.44 1.00 38.52
N ASN A 735 13.42 -0.21 39.11
CA ASN A 735 13.50 -1.48 38.40
C ASN A 735 12.35 -2.44 38.75
N PHE A 736 11.85 -3.15 37.74
CA PHE A 736 10.84 -4.20 37.80
C PHE A 736 11.41 -5.53 37.32
N TYR A 737 11.02 -6.63 37.96
CA TYR A 737 11.34 -8.00 37.55
C TYR A 737 10.19 -8.97 37.94
N PRO A 738 9.91 -10.01 37.13
CA PRO A 738 8.84 -10.95 37.40
C PRO A 738 9.11 -11.70 38.71
N ARG A 739 8.09 -11.82 39.56
CA ARG A 739 8.26 -12.30 40.95
C ARG A 739 8.87 -13.70 41.04
N ASP A 740 8.56 -14.55 40.08
CA ASP A 740 9.01 -15.94 40.03
C ASP A 740 10.32 -16.10 39.24
N ASN A 741 10.81 -15.03 38.59
CA ASN A 741 12.05 -15.03 37.84
C ASN A 741 13.22 -14.53 38.71
N LEU A 742 13.80 -15.46 39.47
CA LEU A 742 14.94 -15.19 40.36
C LEU A 742 16.20 -14.72 39.62
N ILE A 743 16.34 -15.08 38.33
CA ILE A 743 17.46 -14.61 37.51
C ILE A 743 17.27 -13.12 37.24
N ALA A 744 16.11 -12.70 36.73
CA ALA A 744 15.79 -11.29 36.52
C ALA A 744 15.93 -10.46 37.80
N ARG A 745 15.46 -10.98 38.94
CA ARG A 745 15.63 -10.37 40.27
C ARG A 745 17.09 -10.06 40.60
N GLY A 746 17.97 -11.06 40.43
CA GLY A 746 19.39 -10.91 40.74
C GLY A 746 20.10 -9.88 39.85
N LEU A 747 19.56 -9.58 38.67
CA LEU A 747 20.11 -8.60 37.75
C LEU A 747 19.53 -7.20 38.03
N ALA A 748 18.21 -7.11 38.25
CA ALA A 748 17.48 -5.86 38.46
C ALA A 748 17.81 -5.16 39.79
N CYS A 749 18.12 -5.91 40.85
CA CYS A 749 18.13 -5.36 42.22
C CYS A 749 19.54 -5.16 42.83
N ASN A 750 20.60 -5.46 42.07
CA ASN A 750 21.99 -5.43 42.53
C ASN A 750 22.76 -4.19 42.04
N GLY A 751 23.44 -3.47 42.95
CA GLY A 751 24.42 -2.45 42.59
C GLY A 751 23.90 -1.00 42.49
N GLY A 752 23.20 -0.52 43.53
CA GLY A 752 22.73 0.88 43.62
C GLY A 752 21.33 1.15 43.06
N GLU A 753 20.79 0.21 42.30
CA GLU A 753 19.43 0.28 41.73
C GLU A 753 18.34 -0.12 42.74
N HIS A 754 17.11 0.40 42.57
CA HIS A 754 15.99 0.18 43.48
C HIS A 754 14.94 -0.76 42.88
N CYS A 755 14.54 -1.75 43.67
CA CYS A 755 13.45 -2.68 43.37
C CYS A 755 12.40 -2.59 44.45
N LEU A 756 11.16 -2.95 44.12
CA LEU A 756 10.04 -2.95 45.05
C LEU A 756 10.33 -3.70 46.37
N GLU A 757 11.17 -4.75 46.35
CA GLU A 757 11.55 -5.48 47.57
C GLU A 757 12.25 -4.64 48.63
N LYS A 758 12.89 -3.54 48.24
CA LYS A 758 13.56 -2.63 49.17
C LYS A 758 12.56 -1.73 49.88
N ALA A 759 11.37 -1.50 49.34
CA ALA A 759 10.35 -0.66 49.95
C ALA A 759 9.92 -1.23 51.33
N PRO A 760 9.79 -0.40 52.39
CA PRO A 760 9.36 -0.86 53.70
C PRO A 760 7.96 -1.45 53.68
N LEU A 761 7.06 -0.90 52.84
CA LEU A 761 5.70 -1.42 52.66
C LEU A 761 5.72 -2.87 52.15
N PHE A 762 6.56 -3.15 51.16
CA PHE A 762 6.73 -4.49 50.62
C PHE A 762 7.27 -5.45 51.68
N SER A 763 8.28 -5.03 52.44
CA SER A 763 8.90 -5.83 53.50
C SER A 763 7.92 -6.21 54.62
N ILE A 764 6.89 -5.37 54.88
CA ILE A 764 5.87 -5.65 55.89
C ILE A 764 4.82 -6.64 55.37
N LEU A 765 4.35 -6.48 54.12
CA LEU A 765 3.19 -7.21 53.62
C LEU A 765 3.53 -8.52 52.90
N MET A 766 4.60 -8.53 52.11
CA MET A 766 4.91 -9.67 51.26
C MET A 766 5.30 -10.95 51.98
N PRO A 767 5.99 -10.93 53.14
CA PRO A 767 6.22 -12.15 53.92
C PRO A 767 4.92 -12.87 54.28
N SER A 768 3.89 -12.14 54.68
CA SER A 768 2.58 -12.68 55.03
C SER A 768 1.81 -13.18 53.81
N ILE A 769 1.84 -12.45 52.70
CA ILE A 769 1.16 -12.86 51.46
C ILE A 769 1.80 -14.11 50.84
N LYS A 770 3.12 -14.30 50.96
CA LYS A 770 3.85 -15.48 50.48
C LYS A 770 3.95 -16.59 51.53
N ARG A 771 3.26 -16.47 52.66
CA ARG A 771 3.37 -17.42 53.76
C ARG A 771 2.86 -18.79 53.33
N LEU A 772 3.68 -19.81 53.60
CA LEU A 772 3.30 -21.20 53.52
C LEU A 772 2.83 -21.67 54.89
N TYR A 773 1.71 -22.38 54.92
CA TYR A 773 1.17 -23.00 56.12
C TYR A 773 1.11 -24.52 55.94
N ARG A 774 0.96 -25.25 57.04
CA ARG A 774 0.79 -26.71 57.03
C ARG A 774 -0.63 -27.02 57.51
N PRO A 775 -1.59 -27.28 56.58
CA PRO A 775 -2.99 -27.50 56.93
C PRO A 775 -3.20 -28.71 57.86
N ASP A 776 -2.34 -29.73 57.73
CA ASP A 776 -2.32 -30.90 58.59
C ASP A 776 -0.92 -31.07 59.19
N PRO A 777 -0.74 -30.84 60.51
CA PRO A 777 0.56 -30.96 61.18
C PRO A 777 1.20 -32.35 61.03
N THR A 778 0.42 -33.37 60.68
CA THR A 778 0.86 -34.76 60.51
C THR A 778 1.30 -35.09 59.08
N LYS A 779 1.07 -34.19 58.11
CA LYS A 779 1.49 -34.33 56.72
C LYS A 779 2.64 -33.40 56.40
N SER A 780 3.52 -33.80 55.47
CA SER A 780 4.69 -33.00 55.08
C SER A 780 4.32 -31.80 54.20
N VAL A 781 3.17 -31.84 53.52
CA VAL A 781 2.73 -30.87 52.52
C VAL A 781 2.47 -29.50 53.14
N LYS A 782 3.06 -28.46 52.55
CA LYS A 782 2.82 -27.05 52.87
C LYS A 782 2.02 -26.43 51.72
N GLU A 783 1.10 -25.54 52.04
CA GLU A 783 0.20 -24.88 51.10
C GLU A 783 0.29 -23.34 51.25
N LEU A 784 -0.10 -22.60 50.22
CA LEU A 784 -0.13 -21.13 50.25
C LEU A 784 -1.41 -20.64 50.91
N ILE A 785 -1.30 -19.67 51.83
CA ILE A 785 -2.48 -19.03 52.43
C ILE A 785 -3.32 -18.30 51.36
N TYR A 786 -2.64 -17.62 50.42
CA TYR A 786 -3.24 -16.86 49.32
C TYR A 786 -2.96 -17.52 47.96
N ALA A 787 -3.37 -18.78 47.80
CA ALA A 787 -3.24 -19.49 46.53
C ALA A 787 -4.06 -18.81 45.43
N SER A 788 -3.50 -18.65 44.22
CA SER A 788 -4.13 -17.90 43.11
C SER A 788 -5.49 -18.47 42.68
N GLU A 789 -5.70 -19.78 42.81
CA GLU A 789 -6.95 -20.45 42.42
C GLU A 789 -8.01 -20.44 43.54
N GLU A 790 -7.58 -20.51 44.81
CA GLU A 790 -8.47 -20.74 45.96
C GLU A 790 -8.70 -19.51 46.83
N ASN A 791 -7.72 -18.59 46.89
CA ASN A 791 -7.77 -17.36 47.68
C ASN A 791 -6.88 -16.25 47.07
N PRO A 792 -7.16 -15.77 45.85
CA PRO A 792 -6.34 -14.72 45.25
C PRO A 792 -6.37 -13.42 46.06
N THR A 793 -5.24 -12.72 46.05
CA THR A 793 -5.08 -11.40 46.67
C THR A 793 -4.69 -10.35 45.62
N PRO A 794 -5.27 -9.13 45.66
CA PRO A 794 -4.92 -8.05 44.74
C PRO A 794 -3.66 -7.29 45.16
N CYS A 795 -3.15 -7.48 46.39
CA CYS A 795 -1.99 -6.74 46.93
C CYS A 795 -0.76 -6.74 46.02
N PRO A 796 -0.34 -7.87 45.41
CA PRO A 796 0.71 -7.89 44.41
C PRO A 796 0.59 -6.81 43.34
N GLN A 797 -0.54 -6.81 42.63
CA GLN A 797 -0.80 -5.91 41.52
C GLN A 797 -0.85 -4.45 42.00
N ILE A 798 -1.57 -4.17 43.09
CA ILE A 798 -1.69 -2.80 43.62
C ILE A 798 -0.32 -2.26 44.04
N LEU A 799 0.54 -3.10 44.63
CA LEU A 799 1.91 -2.68 44.98
C LEU A 799 2.75 -2.35 43.73
N ASP A 800 2.60 -3.12 42.65
CA ASP A 800 3.32 -2.85 41.39
C ASP A 800 2.83 -1.55 40.73
N GLU A 801 1.51 -1.29 40.73
CA GLU A 801 0.91 -0.02 40.28
C GLU A 801 1.37 1.16 41.15
N LEU A 802 1.35 1.02 42.47
CA LEU A 802 1.77 2.06 43.40
C LEU A 802 3.26 2.36 43.24
N TYR A 803 4.10 1.34 43.10
CA TYR A 803 5.52 1.49 42.83
C TYR A 803 5.79 2.20 41.50
N ALA A 804 5.04 1.86 40.45
CA ALA A 804 5.10 2.53 39.16
C ALA A 804 4.64 3.99 39.24
N SER A 805 3.65 4.32 40.08
CA SER A 805 3.14 5.68 40.27
C SER A 805 4.15 6.62 40.93
N HIS A 806 5.06 6.08 41.75
CA HIS A 806 6.14 6.82 42.42
C HIS A 806 7.42 6.92 41.57
N ALA A 807 7.52 6.17 40.48
CA ALA A 807 8.70 6.15 39.63
C ALA A 807 8.94 7.49 38.91
N LYS A 808 10.21 7.81 38.65
CA LYS A 808 10.64 9.02 37.94
C LYS A 808 11.77 8.73 36.96
N GLY A 809 11.79 9.43 35.84
CA GLY A 809 12.81 9.27 34.80
C GLY A 809 12.67 7.95 34.03
N ILE A 810 13.77 7.24 33.87
CA ILE A 810 13.86 5.96 33.16
C ILE A 810 13.45 4.82 34.09
N VAL A 811 12.46 4.04 33.66
CA VAL A 811 12.01 2.84 34.39
C VAL A 811 12.44 1.59 33.65
N LYS A 812 13.05 0.64 34.38
CA LYS A 812 13.67 -0.55 33.80
C LYS A 812 12.86 -1.81 34.11
N PHE A 813 12.54 -2.62 33.11
CA PHE A 813 11.89 -3.91 33.24
C PHE A 813 12.84 -5.01 32.78
N TRP A 814 13.00 -6.05 33.60
CA TRP A 814 13.89 -7.17 33.31
C TRP A 814 13.07 -8.43 33.08
N VAL A 815 13.02 -8.94 31.84
CA VAL A 815 12.11 -10.03 31.43
C VAL A 815 12.84 -11.11 30.65
N ALA A 816 12.43 -12.37 30.76
CA ALA A 816 12.96 -13.44 29.93
C ALA A 816 12.17 -13.65 28.63
N ASP A 817 10.84 -13.47 28.67
CA ASP A 817 9.95 -13.81 27.56
C ASP A 817 8.62 -13.01 27.58
N GLU A 818 7.71 -13.40 26.69
CA GLU A 818 6.36 -12.85 26.56
C GLU A 818 5.52 -12.98 27.84
N THR A 819 5.67 -14.08 28.58
CA THR A 819 4.88 -14.32 29.81
C THR A 819 5.29 -13.31 30.89
N ASP A 820 6.61 -13.12 31.02
CA ASP A 820 7.20 -12.17 31.95
C ASP A 820 6.71 -10.74 31.66
N ILE A 821 6.78 -10.27 30.41
CA ILE A 821 6.35 -8.89 30.08
C ILE A 821 4.83 -8.71 30.21
N THR A 822 4.04 -9.73 29.87
CA THR A 822 2.57 -9.68 29.99
C THR A 822 2.14 -9.54 31.45
N SER A 823 2.90 -10.14 32.39
CA SER A 823 2.62 -10.01 33.82
C SER A 823 2.69 -8.57 34.33
N PHE A 824 3.36 -7.67 33.60
CA PHE A 824 3.52 -6.26 33.96
C PHE A 824 2.48 -5.32 33.35
N LYS A 825 1.45 -5.81 32.65
CA LYS A 825 0.49 -4.96 31.94
C LYS A 825 0.02 -3.75 32.78
N HIS A 826 -0.37 -3.95 34.04
CA HIS A 826 -0.84 -2.88 34.92
C HIS A 826 0.26 -1.92 35.38
N GLY A 827 1.45 -2.43 35.70
CA GLY A 827 2.61 -1.61 36.03
C GLY A 827 3.09 -0.77 34.85
N LEU A 828 3.12 -1.37 33.66
CA LEU A 828 3.42 -0.70 32.38
C LEU A 828 2.36 0.34 32.05
N GLN A 829 1.07 0.03 32.19
CA GLN A 829 0.00 1.02 31.98
C GLN A 829 0.17 2.21 32.92
N THR A 830 0.47 1.97 34.20
CA THR A 830 0.71 3.03 35.17
C THR A 830 1.91 3.89 34.77
N ALA A 831 3.05 3.27 34.46
CA ALA A 831 4.28 3.97 34.11
C ALA A 831 4.18 4.72 32.77
N MET A 832 3.57 4.09 31.75
CA MET A 832 3.56 4.59 30.37
C MET A 832 2.40 5.54 30.08
N LEU A 833 1.22 5.32 30.66
CA LEU A 833 0.00 6.07 30.35
C LEU A 833 -0.33 7.13 31.41
N TYR A 834 -0.22 6.79 32.70
CA TYR A 834 -0.71 7.66 33.79
C TYR A 834 0.39 8.47 34.47
N ASN A 835 1.59 7.92 34.64
CA ASN A 835 2.68 8.60 35.34
C ASN A 835 3.41 9.59 34.40
N LYS A 836 3.27 10.90 34.69
CA LYS A 836 3.90 11.99 33.92
C LYS A 836 5.39 12.18 34.25
N ASP A 837 5.86 11.66 35.38
CA ASP A 837 7.25 11.78 35.83
C ASP A 837 8.18 10.76 35.14
N VAL A 838 7.63 9.77 34.45
CA VAL A 838 8.37 8.76 33.68
C VAL A 838 8.67 9.29 32.28
N THR A 839 9.94 9.28 31.88
CA THR A 839 10.36 9.78 30.57
C THR A 839 10.46 8.65 29.54
N LYS A 840 10.97 7.47 29.94
CA LYS A 840 11.21 6.32 29.05
C LYS A 840 11.16 5.00 29.80
N ILE A 841 10.75 3.94 29.12
CA ILE A 841 10.81 2.55 29.59
C ILE A 841 11.98 1.84 28.91
N GLN A 842 12.79 1.12 29.69
CA GLN A 842 13.83 0.23 29.16
C GLN A 842 13.48 -1.20 29.50
N VAL A 843 13.41 -2.07 28.49
CA VAL A 843 13.08 -3.48 28.68
C VAL A 843 14.30 -4.33 28.33
N PHE A 844 14.94 -4.88 29.37
CA PHE A 844 16.08 -5.77 29.24
C PHE A 844 15.59 -7.21 29.07
N VAL A 845 15.76 -7.75 27.86
CA VAL A 845 15.31 -9.12 27.53
C VAL A 845 16.46 -10.10 27.73
N LEU A 846 16.29 -11.02 28.68
CA LEU A 846 17.32 -11.99 29.07
C LEU A 846 17.54 -13.07 28.01
N ASN A 847 16.48 -13.49 27.30
CA ASN A 847 16.57 -14.43 26.19
C ASN A 847 16.54 -13.67 24.85
N ALA A 848 17.65 -13.71 24.11
CA ALA A 848 17.76 -13.02 22.83
C ALA A 848 16.68 -13.43 21.81
N HIS A 849 16.21 -14.68 21.85
CA HIS A 849 15.17 -15.18 20.93
C HIS A 849 13.77 -14.63 21.24
N SER A 850 13.57 -14.05 22.42
CA SER A 850 12.26 -13.52 22.84
C SER A 850 12.09 -12.04 22.48
N LYS A 851 13.13 -11.34 21.98
CA LYS A 851 13.09 -9.89 21.79
C LYS A 851 11.98 -9.43 20.85
N GLU A 852 11.86 -10.05 19.68
CA GLU A 852 10.83 -9.70 18.68
C GLU A 852 9.41 -9.95 19.23
N VAL A 853 9.23 -11.02 19.99
CA VAL A 853 7.93 -11.34 20.61
C VAL A 853 7.59 -10.33 21.70
N VAL A 854 8.55 -9.98 22.55
CA VAL A 854 8.39 -8.95 23.60
C VAL A 854 8.09 -7.59 22.98
N ASP A 855 8.73 -7.24 21.87
CA ASP A 855 8.46 -6.03 21.09
C ASP A 855 7.02 -5.99 20.60
N GLY A 856 6.55 -7.06 19.94
CA GLY A 856 5.17 -7.16 19.48
C GLY A 856 4.14 -7.00 20.62
N VAL A 857 4.43 -7.55 21.81
CA VAL A 857 3.57 -7.41 22.99
C VAL A 857 3.53 -5.97 23.50
N LEU A 858 4.68 -5.30 23.58
CA LEU A 858 4.78 -3.89 24.00
C LEU A 858 4.14 -2.93 23.00
N GLN A 859 4.29 -3.17 21.71
CA GLN A 859 3.57 -2.43 20.67
C GLN A 859 2.06 -2.64 20.79
N GLY A 860 1.62 -3.88 21.05
CA GLY A 860 0.22 -4.19 21.34
C GLY A 860 -0.34 -3.43 22.54
N PHE A 861 0.40 -3.41 23.66
CA PHE A 861 0.03 -2.64 24.85
C PHE A 861 0.04 -1.13 24.59
N THR A 862 1.02 -0.62 23.85
CA THR A 862 1.12 0.80 23.50
C THR A 862 -0.12 1.25 22.73
N ARG A 863 -0.52 0.48 21.69
CA ARG A 863 -1.74 0.74 20.93
C ARG A 863 -2.99 0.63 21.80
N GLU A 864 -3.09 -0.41 22.63
CA GLU A 864 -4.23 -0.56 23.55
C GLU A 864 -4.34 0.63 24.52
N PHE A 865 -3.22 1.07 25.10
CA PHE A 865 -3.21 2.19 26.04
C PHE A 865 -3.53 3.53 25.36
N ALA A 866 -3.07 3.71 24.12
CA ALA A 866 -3.40 4.87 23.30
C ALA A 866 -4.90 4.96 22.99
N THR A 867 -5.56 3.84 22.65
CA THR A 867 -6.99 3.85 22.28
C THR A 867 -7.97 3.65 23.44
N THR A 868 -7.49 3.33 24.65
CA THR A 868 -8.34 3.19 25.85
C THR A 868 -8.06 4.24 26.92
N GLY A 869 -6.96 5.00 26.80
CA GLY A 869 -6.59 6.04 27.74
C GLY A 869 -7.56 7.22 27.71
N CYS A 870 -8.00 7.68 28.88
CA CYS A 870 -8.81 8.89 29.01
C CYS A 870 -7.92 10.14 29.05
N PRO A 871 -7.99 11.06 28.05
CA PRO A 871 -7.14 12.25 27.97
C PRO A 871 -7.23 13.18 29.20
N LYS A 872 -8.31 13.10 29.99
CA LYS A 872 -8.48 13.87 31.23
C LYS A 872 -7.53 13.42 32.35
N TYR A 873 -7.19 12.13 32.39
CA TYR A 873 -6.43 11.53 33.50
C TYR A 873 -5.07 10.98 33.06
N SER A 874 -4.90 10.65 31.78
CA SER A 874 -3.66 10.14 31.22
C SER A 874 -2.72 11.26 30.77
N ARG A 875 -1.55 10.85 30.30
CA ARG A 875 -0.71 11.64 29.41
C ARG A 875 -1.40 11.81 28.06
N GLU A 876 -0.95 12.82 27.32
CA GLU A 876 -1.34 13.02 25.92
C GLU A 876 -0.68 11.99 25.00
N THR A 877 0.49 11.48 25.39
CA THR A 877 1.23 10.46 24.64
C THR A 877 1.76 9.39 25.58
N VAL A 878 1.66 8.13 25.14
CA VAL A 878 2.22 6.97 25.83
C VAL A 878 3.75 7.10 25.86
N ALA A 879 4.36 6.82 27.02
CA ALA A 879 5.81 6.88 27.18
C ALA A 879 6.54 5.97 26.18
N GLU A 880 7.73 6.39 25.77
CA GLU A 880 8.54 5.60 24.85
C GLU A 880 9.08 4.36 25.55
N PHE A 881 9.30 3.29 24.80
CA PHE A 881 10.02 2.12 25.28
C PHE A 881 11.17 1.74 24.34
N GLU A 882 12.17 1.08 24.88
CA GLU A 882 13.28 0.52 24.11
C GLU A 882 13.63 -0.88 24.62
N ILE A 883 13.88 -1.79 23.68
CA ILE A 883 14.29 -3.17 23.99
C ILE A 883 15.79 -3.27 23.92
N LEU A 884 16.39 -3.62 25.05
CA LEU A 884 17.83 -3.63 25.24
C LEU A 884 18.35 -5.02 25.57
N ASP A 885 19.59 -5.25 25.17
CA ASP A 885 20.37 -6.34 25.71
C ASP A 885 20.80 -6.06 27.15
N PRO A 886 20.82 -7.07 28.03
CA PRO A 886 21.39 -6.93 29.36
C PRO A 886 22.84 -6.41 29.26
N PRO A 887 23.23 -5.37 30.03
CA PRO A 887 24.57 -4.79 29.95
C PRO A 887 25.69 -5.83 30.11
N HIS A 888 26.82 -5.67 29.40
CA HIS A 888 27.91 -6.66 29.38
C HIS A 888 28.47 -7.05 30.76
N HIS A 889 28.54 -6.09 31.70
CA HIS A 889 29.00 -6.34 33.07
C HIS A 889 27.98 -7.10 33.92
N VAL A 890 26.70 -7.04 33.55
CA VAL A 890 25.58 -7.79 34.14
C VAL A 890 25.55 -9.22 33.57
N ARG A 891 25.83 -9.42 32.26
CA ARG A 891 25.95 -10.76 31.65
C ARG A 891 27.01 -11.66 32.31
N ARG A 892 28.18 -11.10 32.68
CA ARG A 892 29.22 -11.84 33.43
C ARG A 892 28.79 -12.22 34.84
N ARG A 893 28.06 -11.34 35.54
CA ARG A 893 27.47 -11.61 36.86
C ARG A 893 26.33 -12.61 36.79
N ALA A 894 25.51 -12.60 35.73
CA ALA A 894 24.45 -13.57 35.49
C ALA A 894 25.02 -14.99 35.36
N ALA A 895 26.11 -15.19 34.60
CA ALA A 895 26.78 -16.49 34.49
C ALA A 895 27.32 -17.00 35.85
N SER A 896 27.85 -16.10 36.67
CA SER A 896 28.32 -16.39 38.04
C SER A 896 27.17 -16.70 39.01
N HIS A 897 26.07 -15.93 38.96
CA HIS A 897 24.89 -16.13 39.79
C HIS A 897 24.12 -17.40 39.41
N VAL A 898 23.97 -17.70 38.12
CA VAL A 898 23.37 -18.96 37.64
C VAL A 898 24.20 -20.15 38.11
N HIS A 899 25.54 -20.08 38.05
CA HIS A 899 26.41 -21.13 38.58
C HIS A 899 26.27 -21.31 40.10
N ASN A 900 26.30 -20.21 40.87
CA ASN A 900 26.14 -20.24 42.32
C ASN A 900 24.72 -20.68 42.75
N HIS A 901 23.69 -20.32 41.99
CA HIS A 901 22.30 -20.66 42.31
C HIS A 901 21.97 -22.10 41.94
N LYS A 902 22.52 -22.63 40.84
CA LYS A 902 22.45 -24.07 40.52
C LYS A 902 23.16 -24.89 41.60
N ASN A 903 24.31 -24.43 42.10
CA ASN A 903 25.00 -25.03 43.23
C ASN A 903 24.20 -24.93 44.53
N LYS A 904 23.51 -23.82 44.77
CA LYS A 904 22.64 -23.61 45.96
C LYS A 904 21.37 -24.47 45.90
N LEU A 905 20.71 -24.59 44.76
CA LEU A 905 19.56 -25.49 44.55
C LEU A 905 19.96 -26.96 44.70
N VAL A 906 21.14 -27.36 44.21
CA VAL A 906 21.70 -28.69 44.44
C VAL A 906 22.04 -28.89 45.92
N GLN A 907 22.60 -27.88 46.61
CA GLN A 907 22.84 -27.93 48.06
C GLN A 907 21.54 -27.99 48.88
N ASP A 908 20.52 -27.22 48.51
CA ASP A 908 19.23 -27.17 49.20
C ASP A 908 18.44 -28.47 48.95
N ALA A 909 18.54 -29.06 47.76
CA ALA A 909 18.00 -30.39 47.46
C ALA A 909 18.76 -31.51 48.19
N MET A 910 20.08 -31.38 48.38
CA MET A 910 20.89 -32.31 49.18
C MET A 910 20.69 -32.15 50.69
N ASN A 911 20.35 -30.95 51.16
CA ASN A 911 20.20 -30.63 52.59
C ASN A 911 18.73 -30.57 53.04
N TRP A 912 17.77 -30.90 52.19
CA TRP A 912 16.34 -30.76 52.52
C TRP A 912 15.92 -31.61 53.73
N GLU A 913 16.53 -32.78 53.93
CA GLU A 913 16.32 -33.63 55.12
C GLU A 913 16.99 -33.07 56.39
N MET A 914 18.08 -32.32 56.27
CA MET A 914 18.79 -31.76 57.44
C MET A 914 18.16 -30.47 57.96
N ASN A 915 17.45 -29.73 57.11
CA ASN A 915 16.78 -28.48 57.52
C ASN A 915 15.37 -28.72 58.08
N ASP A 916 14.67 -29.80 57.70
CA ASP A 916 13.32 -30.11 58.22
C ASP A 916 13.35 -30.83 59.59
N LEU A 917 14.50 -31.40 59.99
CA LEU A 917 14.73 -31.97 61.33
C LEU A 917 15.12 -30.91 62.39
N ARG A 918 15.21 -29.64 62.00
CA ARG A 918 15.36 -28.50 62.91
C ARG A 918 14.14 -27.57 62.77
N GLY A 919 12.99 -28.05 63.24
CA GLY A 919 11.97 -27.15 63.77
C GLY A 919 12.51 -26.39 65.00
N PRO A 920 11.86 -25.30 65.42
CA PRO A 920 12.45 -24.17 66.15
C PRO A 920 13.39 -24.52 67.30
#